data_AF-A0A353RWK9-F1
#
_entry.id   AF-A0A353RWK9-F1
#
_cell.length_a   1.000
_cell.length_b   1.000
_cell.length_c   1.000
_cell.angle_alpha   90.00
_cell.angle_beta   90.00
_cell.angle_gamma   90.00
#
_symmetry.space_group_name_H-M   'P 1'
#
loop_
_entity.id
_entity.type
_entity.pdbx_description
1 polymer ?
#
loop_
_entity_poly.entity_id
_entity_poly.type
_entity_poly.pdbx_seq_one_letter_code
_entity_poly.pdbx_strand_id
1 'polypeptide(L)'
;MIGPYMSVPNKIRLEACNMCQLKCPLCDTPKRKEHPSVLGYGYLKFEKFKELIEKNPSIKQIDISWLGEIFLSPDLKEIIRYSFSKGIILTANGGVNFNNISQDLLKDLVKYRFFSITVAIDGTTQKTYAKYRQRGSLKKVLSNIMLLNKFKKQYRSDFPFLQWQYIVFGHNEHEISTARDIAKKLNMSFSTKMSWDTGYSPVRNRELVLNATGENSVSREEYASKHGKDYQDDICRQLWEQPQINWDGNLFGCCKNQYMSFGNVFEQGLEAVLNSEKYNYMKEMVLLRKPPRADIICTKCIVFHNRQINEMKKIVLYYHHFGGYGHGMRIYSICKALKSIGKYKILVINSGVPQPELNIKYYAKVYNLPPVKAADSLFSGLSSGLDIEKTFQRRKLILNMIMSKFKPNLAIIEHFPFGRLSLKNEIIEFIHQLKQKDCRIYSSVRDLILSKGAKEYFDQFNGIFIHEDPEFGYSDEAPKNSFFTGRVHPYDLITPPKENNLKRKLDPKSKKLIIASIGGGLDGHELLTKLINVKIKLDKKCPSLLMIFTGNTFPDDKYLELENNLPADCKLIRFDSNLMDYVHTADLFISMAGYNSLNSHLLTDTPSMLFPRLSDQEQSIRAELFGFKCYNYATISEEELLKEINSKLSIAPEVKKLANLNGAQTTARFITKALSLKSVKIRITTKCDLNCSMCSWRKKDEQLDKNKIYTLLDDISMLSVKSVNFTGGEPTTHSNIEDIVKYAKAKGLQVSLSTNGFNQSMLTKIIPYLDFADISIDSYQADLNDNIRGKKGAFYATIDSVRFLAKNKIKPHINVTVRPDNYKGLHKIIKIFNGQISSISFTLVDTNINKMKNLDFTYDELKMFYFDEVVEILKMSVMCIVPIRITPFFGHLDELNSFDILFEILHNKQEYLGRFHEIFRLTEKDCHIAKERLRINANGDVRPCCYLDDEDIPLGNINNNSLKEIVTNNKYFYETLQAKAGIGLCSACKKGYTRYEKLCLSKV
;
A
#
# COMPACT_ATOMS: atom_id res chain seq x y z
N MET A 1 16.13 20.96 5.05
CA MET A 1 14.93 21.56 4.42
C MET A 1 15.26 21.78 2.96
N ILE A 2 14.45 21.29 2.01
CA ILE A 2 14.62 21.53 0.56
C ILE A 2 13.61 22.63 0.20
N GLY A 3 14.10 23.83 -0.13
CA GLY A 3 13.30 24.99 -0.51
C GLY A 3 12.93 25.00 -2.01
N PRO A 4 11.92 25.80 -2.43
CA PRO A 4 11.41 25.81 -3.79
C PRO A 4 12.25 26.62 -4.80
N TYR A 5 13.05 27.60 -4.33
CA TYR A 5 13.89 28.44 -5.19
C TYR A 5 15.35 27.95 -5.16
N MET A 6 15.99 27.87 -6.33
CA MET A 6 17.38 27.41 -6.42
C MET A 6 18.28 28.42 -7.11
N SER A 7 19.46 28.62 -6.52
CA SER A 7 20.67 28.98 -7.25
C SER A 7 21.09 27.84 -8.18
N VAL A 8 21.72 28.16 -9.30
CA VAL A 8 22.26 27.16 -10.25
C VAL A 8 23.09 26.09 -9.53
N PRO A 9 22.82 24.79 -9.72
CA PRO A 9 23.55 23.72 -9.04
C PRO A 9 25.00 23.67 -9.50
N ASN A 10 25.90 23.29 -8.57
CA ASN A 10 27.33 23.14 -8.90
C ASN A 10 27.63 21.90 -9.76
N LYS A 11 26.64 21.02 -9.98
CA LYS A 11 26.72 19.87 -10.89
C LYS A 11 25.56 19.86 -11.87
N ILE A 12 25.84 19.50 -13.11
CA ILE A 12 24.82 19.26 -14.15
C ILE A 12 25.13 17.99 -14.94
N ARG A 13 24.14 17.49 -15.70
CA ARG A 13 24.37 16.56 -16.80
C ARG A 13 24.09 17.28 -18.11
N LEU A 14 24.99 17.17 -19.06
CA LEU A 14 24.90 17.86 -20.35
C LEU A 14 25.33 16.90 -21.45
N GLU A 15 24.39 16.37 -22.22
CA GLU A 15 24.71 15.35 -23.21
C GLU A 15 25.61 15.90 -24.33
N ALA A 16 26.80 15.33 -24.50
CA ALA A 16 27.73 15.75 -25.55
C ALA A 16 27.32 15.24 -26.93
N CYS A 17 26.75 14.03 -27.01
CA CYS A 17 26.28 13.41 -28.23
C CYS A 17 25.24 12.34 -27.90
N ASN A 18 24.11 12.38 -28.59
CA ASN A 18 23.02 11.44 -28.37
C ASN A 18 22.92 10.35 -29.46
N MET A 19 23.89 10.33 -30.38
CA MET A 19 24.07 9.34 -31.44
C MET A 19 24.94 8.18 -30.96
N CYS A 20 24.73 6.98 -31.49
CA CYS A 20 25.52 5.81 -31.14
C CYS A 20 25.72 4.89 -32.35
N GLN A 21 26.90 4.29 -32.46
CA GLN A 21 27.26 3.35 -33.53
C GLN A 21 26.77 1.92 -33.27
N LEU A 22 26.35 1.61 -32.05
CA LEU A 22 25.85 0.29 -31.64
C LEU A 22 24.32 0.18 -31.77
N LYS A 23 23.80 -1.04 -31.89
CA LYS A 23 22.35 -1.33 -31.96
C LYS A 23 21.90 -2.21 -30.77
N CYS A 24 22.13 -1.75 -29.55
CA CYS A 24 21.85 -2.56 -28.35
C CYS A 24 20.32 -2.78 -28.20
N PRO A 25 19.83 -4.03 -28.02
CA PRO A 25 18.39 -4.34 -28.06
C PRO A 25 17.51 -3.58 -27.05
N LEU A 26 18.03 -3.32 -25.85
CA LEU A 26 17.32 -2.59 -24.79
C LEU A 26 17.65 -1.09 -24.72
N CYS A 27 18.35 -0.54 -25.71
CA CYS A 27 18.67 0.88 -25.76
C CYS A 27 17.62 1.63 -26.60
N ASP A 28 17.23 2.82 -26.16
CA ASP A 28 16.29 3.67 -26.89
C ASP A 28 16.95 4.36 -28.11
N THR A 29 18.26 4.62 -28.03
CA THR A 29 19.02 5.38 -29.04
C THR A 29 18.92 4.82 -30.47
N PRO A 30 19.00 3.51 -30.72
CA PRO A 30 18.85 2.97 -32.07
C PRO A 30 17.40 2.97 -32.57
N LYS A 31 16.41 2.93 -31.67
CA LYS A 31 14.98 2.93 -32.00
C LYS A 31 14.46 4.33 -32.37
N ARG A 32 15.13 5.38 -31.89
CA ARG A 32 14.76 6.78 -32.15
C ARG A 32 14.94 7.22 -33.61
N LYS A 33 15.75 6.56 -34.46
CA LYS A 33 16.00 7.02 -35.85
C LYS A 33 14.76 6.87 -36.73
N GLU A 34 13.84 6.01 -36.31
CA GLU A 34 12.63 5.68 -37.05
C GLU A 34 11.45 6.61 -36.66
N HIS A 35 11.56 7.40 -35.58
CA HIS A 35 10.50 8.26 -35.06
C HIS A 35 11.01 9.60 -34.47
N PRO A 36 10.51 10.78 -34.89
CA PRO A 36 10.89 12.06 -34.32
C PRO A 36 10.59 12.10 -32.82
N SER A 37 11.62 12.21 -31.99
CA SER A 37 11.50 12.34 -30.53
C SER A 37 11.89 13.74 -30.09
N VAL A 38 11.36 14.19 -28.95
CA VAL A 38 11.69 15.51 -28.34
C VAL A 38 13.20 15.66 -28.03
N LEU A 39 13.95 14.55 -28.02
CA LEU A 39 15.40 14.53 -27.82
C LEU A 39 16.20 14.98 -29.06
N GLY A 40 15.60 14.93 -30.24
CA GLY A 40 16.29 15.17 -31.51
C GLY A 40 17.48 14.22 -31.76
N TYR A 41 18.32 14.57 -32.73
CA TYR A 41 19.60 13.91 -33.00
C TYR A 41 20.69 14.93 -33.22
N GLY A 42 21.78 14.82 -32.47
CA GLY A 42 22.87 15.77 -32.61
C GLY A 42 23.96 15.61 -31.56
N TYR A 43 24.78 16.64 -31.50
CA TYR A 43 25.90 16.77 -30.59
C TYR A 43 26.04 18.22 -30.14
N LEU A 44 26.62 18.39 -28.97
CA LEU A 44 26.83 19.69 -28.35
C LEU A 44 27.96 20.42 -29.09
N LYS A 45 27.67 21.65 -29.54
CA LYS A 45 28.65 22.55 -30.13
C LYS A 45 29.54 23.18 -29.06
N PHE A 46 30.84 23.30 -29.35
CA PHE A 46 31.80 23.88 -28.43
C PHE A 46 31.41 25.30 -27.99
N GLU A 47 30.94 26.13 -28.91
CA GLU A 47 30.56 27.53 -28.65
C GLU A 47 29.40 27.60 -27.65
N LYS A 48 28.41 26.71 -27.78
CA LYS A 48 27.28 26.62 -26.85
C LYS A 48 27.69 26.09 -25.49
N PHE A 49 28.61 25.13 -25.44
CA PHE A 49 29.22 24.71 -24.18
C PHE A 49 29.93 25.88 -23.49
N LYS A 50 30.80 26.58 -24.22
CA LYS A 50 31.55 27.73 -23.71
C LYS A 50 30.63 28.83 -23.17
N GLU A 51 29.62 29.20 -23.95
CA GLU A 51 28.60 30.21 -23.58
C GLU A 51 27.88 29.81 -22.28
N LEU A 52 27.46 28.54 -22.15
CA LEU A 52 26.80 28.04 -20.95
C LEU A 52 27.70 28.16 -19.72
N ILE A 53 28.97 27.79 -19.85
CA ILE A 53 29.93 27.84 -18.74
C ILE A 53 30.23 29.28 -18.31
N GLU A 54 30.45 30.19 -19.27
CA GLU A 54 30.76 31.59 -18.98
C GLU A 54 29.60 32.28 -18.26
N LYS A 55 28.35 31.96 -18.64
CA LYS A 55 27.14 32.47 -17.97
C LYS A 55 26.87 31.84 -16.60
N ASN A 56 27.48 30.70 -16.28
CA ASN A 56 27.18 29.91 -15.08
C ASN A 56 28.46 29.47 -14.33
N PRO A 57 29.25 30.40 -13.76
CA PRO A 57 30.56 30.10 -13.15
C PRO A 57 30.49 29.22 -11.89
N SER A 58 29.30 29.01 -11.33
CA SER A 58 29.04 28.11 -10.20
C SER A 58 29.14 26.63 -10.57
N ILE A 59 29.04 26.28 -11.85
CA ILE A 59 29.16 24.88 -12.32
C ILE A 59 30.61 24.42 -12.15
N LYS A 60 30.81 23.36 -11.36
CA LYS A 60 32.12 22.75 -11.08
C LYS A 60 32.26 21.35 -11.65
N GLN A 61 31.15 20.65 -11.90
CA GLN A 61 31.17 19.28 -12.40
C GLN A 61 30.09 19.03 -13.45
N ILE A 62 30.46 18.34 -14.53
CA ILE A 62 29.55 18.01 -15.63
C ILE A 62 29.70 16.53 -15.97
N ASP A 63 28.59 15.80 -15.94
CA ASP A 63 28.51 14.48 -16.59
C ASP A 63 28.06 14.68 -18.03
N ILE A 64 28.95 14.37 -18.98
CA ILE A 64 28.71 14.63 -20.40
C ILE A 64 28.02 13.47 -21.14
N SER A 65 27.66 12.41 -20.41
CA SER A 65 27.08 11.17 -20.95
C SER A 65 25.58 11.05 -20.66
N TRP A 66 24.82 10.49 -21.60
CA TRP A 66 23.42 10.11 -21.35
C TRP A 66 22.95 8.92 -22.19
N LEU A 67 22.49 9.12 -23.43
CA LEU A 67 21.89 8.07 -24.27
C LEU A 67 22.79 7.68 -25.45
N GLY A 68 23.62 8.59 -25.95
CA GLY A 68 24.54 8.34 -27.06
C GLY A 68 25.94 7.87 -26.66
N GLU A 69 26.86 7.96 -27.62
CA GLU A 69 28.30 7.75 -27.46
C GLU A 69 29.02 9.09 -27.59
N ILE A 70 29.61 9.55 -26.49
CA ILE A 70 30.24 10.87 -26.39
C ILE A 70 31.39 11.03 -27.38
N PHE A 71 32.11 9.94 -27.70
CA PHE A 71 33.28 9.99 -28.59
C PHE A 71 32.93 10.17 -30.07
N LEU A 72 31.64 10.20 -30.40
CA LEU A 72 31.16 10.59 -31.73
C LEU A 72 30.95 12.10 -31.86
N SER A 73 31.08 12.88 -30.78
CA SER A 73 31.01 14.34 -30.84
C SER A 73 32.30 14.91 -31.45
N PRO A 74 32.21 15.69 -32.56
CA PRO A 74 33.36 16.35 -33.17
C PRO A 74 34.07 17.32 -32.23
N ASP A 75 33.32 18.01 -31.37
CA ASP A 75 33.79 19.13 -30.55
C ASP A 75 34.23 18.69 -29.13
N LEU A 76 34.22 17.38 -28.85
CA LEU A 76 34.54 16.85 -27.52
C LEU A 76 35.96 17.20 -27.08
N LYS A 77 36.90 17.30 -28.03
CA LYS A 77 38.31 17.61 -27.77
C LYS A 77 38.46 19.02 -27.18
N GLU A 78 37.78 19.98 -27.78
CA GLU A 78 37.72 21.38 -27.39
C GLU A 78 37.01 21.52 -26.04
N ILE A 79 35.90 20.81 -25.86
CA ILE A 79 35.16 20.76 -24.58
C ILE A 79 36.05 20.26 -23.43
N ILE A 80 36.81 19.18 -23.63
CA ILE A 80 37.73 18.63 -22.62
C ILE A 80 38.80 19.66 -22.23
N ARG A 81 39.47 20.24 -23.23
CA ARG A 81 40.57 21.19 -23.03
C ARG A 81 40.09 22.45 -22.32
N TYR A 82 38.96 23.00 -22.77
CA TYR A 82 38.37 24.19 -22.18
C TYR A 82 37.91 23.94 -20.74
N SER A 83 37.27 22.80 -20.49
CA SER A 83 36.82 22.42 -19.14
C SER A 83 38.00 22.36 -18.17
N PHE A 84 39.10 21.73 -18.57
CA PHE A 84 40.33 21.69 -17.78
C PHE A 84 40.88 23.10 -17.49
N SER A 85 40.93 23.97 -18.51
CA SER A 85 41.40 25.36 -18.34
C SER A 85 40.53 26.20 -17.38
N LYS A 86 39.26 25.83 -17.22
CA LYS A 86 38.30 26.48 -16.32
C LYS A 86 38.13 25.76 -14.97
N GLY A 87 38.89 24.69 -14.73
CA GLY A 87 38.77 23.90 -13.50
C GLY A 87 37.46 23.11 -13.37
N ILE A 88 36.82 22.77 -14.48
CA ILE A 88 35.56 22.01 -14.52
C ILE A 88 35.87 20.53 -14.62
N ILE A 89 35.28 19.76 -13.70
CA ILE A 89 35.43 18.31 -13.64
C ILE A 89 34.47 17.65 -14.63
N LEU A 90 35.00 16.99 -15.65
CA LEU A 90 34.21 16.20 -16.58
C LEU A 90 34.16 14.72 -16.19
N THR A 91 32.98 14.13 -16.31
CA THR A 91 32.73 12.69 -16.10
C THR A 91 31.88 12.10 -17.21
N ALA A 92 31.95 10.79 -17.40
CA ALA A 92 31.09 10.02 -18.28
C ALA A 92 30.52 8.81 -17.53
N ASN A 93 29.83 9.09 -16.42
CA ASN A 93 29.38 8.06 -15.48
C ASN A 93 28.03 7.43 -15.89
N GLY A 94 27.31 8.07 -16.81
CA GLY A 94 26.13 7.51 -17.49
C GLY A 94 26.45 6.32 -18.39
N GLY A 95 27.72 6.16 -18.77
CA GLY A 95 28.21 5.02 -19.53
C GLY A 95 28.62 5.37 -20.96
N VAL A 96 29.70 4.74 -21.43
CA VAL A 96 30.18 4.79 -22.82
C VAL A 96 30.44 3.38 -23.33
N ASN A 97 30.36 3.17 -24.65
CA ASN A 97 30.71 1.88 -25.25
C ASN A 97 32.18 1.78 -25.65
N PHE A 98 32.87 2.92 -25.87
CA PHE A 98 34.32 3.00 -26.04
C PHE A 98 34.89 2.26 -27.27
N ASN A 99 34.05 1.96 -28.28
CA ASN A 99 34.47 1.25 -29.50
C ASN A 99 35.20 2.15 -30.50
N ASN A 100 34.76 3.41 -30.63
CA ASN A 100 35.25 4.35 -31.63
C ASN A 100 35.82 5.59 -30.92
N ILE A 101 37.14 5.63 -30.77
CA ILE A 101 37.86 6.76 -30.18
C ILE A 101 39.23 6.88 -30.83
N SER A 102 39.67 8.10 -31.13
CA SER A 102 40.98 8.35 -31.72
C SER A 102 42.07 8.31 -30.65
N GLN A 103 43.31 8.01 -31.06
CA GLN A 103 44.45 8.00 -30.13
C GLN A 103 44.69 9.38 -29.52
N ASP A 104 44.48 10.45 -30.28
CA ASP A 104 44.67 11.80 -29.76
C ASP A 104 43.61 12.18 -28.72
N LEU A 105 42.36 11.73 -28.91
CA LEU A 105 41.33 11.94 -27.90
C LEU A 105 41.61 11.12 -26.62
N LEU A 106 42.13 9.89 -26.75
CA LEU A 106 42.61 9.10 -25.61
C LEU A 106 43.72 9.82 -24.83
N LYS A 107 44.69 10.42 -25.54
CA LYS A 107 45.74 11.24 -24.90
C LYS A 107 45.13 12.44 -24.17
N ASP A 108 44.19 13.14 -24.81
CA ASP A 108 43.58 14.33 -24.24
C ASP A 108 42.75 14.01 -22.98
N LEU A 109 42.03 12.87 -22.93
CA LEU A 109 41.34 12.42 -21.72
C LEU A 109 42.28 12.29 -20.52
N VAL A 110 43.51 11.81 -20.74
CA VAL A 110 44.52 11.64 -19.69
C VAL A 110 45.19 12.97 -19.35
N LYS A 111 45.69 13.67 -20.37
CA LYS A 111 46.46 14.92 -20.24
C LYS A 111 45.66 16.02 -19.58
N TYR A 112 44.38 16.13 -19.92
CA TYR A 112 43.46 17.13 -19.39
C TYR A 112 42.57 16.57 -18.26
N ARG A 113 43.00 15.46 -17.65
CA ARG A 113 42.45 14.90 -16.39
C ARG A 113 40.93 14.74 -16.39
N PHE A 114 40.37 14.15 -17.44
CA PHE A 114 38.97 13.71 -17.45
C PHE A 114 38.75 12.78 -16.26
N PHE A 115 37.76 13.04 -15.40
CA PHE A 115 37.81 12.51 -14.04
C PHE A 115 37.45 11.02 -13.96
N SER A 116 36.34 10.61 -14.54
CA SER A 116 35.89 9.21 -14.49
C SER A 116 35.07 8.81 -15.70
N ILE A 117 35.21 7.54 -16.10
CA ILE A 117 34.49 6.95 -17.24
C ILE A 117 33.96 5.58 -16.84
N THR A 118 32.64 5.40 -16.99
CA THR A 118 32.01 4.08 -16.91
C THR A 118 31.99 3.47 -18.31
N VAL A 119 32.74 2.40 -18.53
CA VAL A 119 32.76 1.65 -19.80
C VAL A 119 31.82 0.47 -19.71
N ALA A 120 30.87 0.39 -20.63
CA ALA A 120 29.82 -0.61 -20.61
C ALA A 120 30.17 -1.79 -21.53
N ILE A 121 30.51 -2.93 -20.93
CA ILE A 121 30.99 -4.13 -21.61
C ILE A 121 30.25 -5.34 -21.03
N ASP A 122 29.44 -6.00 -21.84
CA ASP A 122 28.49 -7.03 -21.37
C ASP A 122 28.87 -8.45 -21.84
N GLY A 123 30.17 -8.73 -21.90
CA GLY A 123 30.75 -10.04 -22.23
C GLY A 123 32.29 -10.00 -22.30
N THR A 124 32.91 -11.15 -22.06
CA THR A 124 34.37 -11.39 -22.09
C THR A 124 34.83 -12.07 -23.38
N THR A 125 33.90 -12.62 -24.17
CA THR A 125 34.15 -13.09 -25.53
C THR A 125 33.40 -12.23 -26.55
N GLN A 126 33.92 -12.11 -27.77
CA GLN A 126 33.25 -11.35 -28.84
C GLN A 126 31.85 -11.91 -29.13
N LYS A 127 31.67 -13.24 -29.06
CA LYS A 127 30.39 -13.92 -29.25
C LYS A 127 29.37 -13.50 -28.19
N THR A 128 29.75 -13.52 -26.91
CA THR A 128 28.87 -13.11 -25.80
C THR A 128 28.58 -11.62 -25.85
N TYR A 129 29.63 -10.80 -25.97
CA TYR A 129 29.52 -9.33 -26.03
C TYR A 129 28.59 -8.85 -27.16
N ALA A 130 28.70 -9.41 -28.36
CA ALA A 130 27.92 -8.99 -29.53
C ALA A 130 26.42 -9.33 -29.45
N LYS A 131 26.00 -10.25 -28.56
CA LYS A 131 24.57 -10.58 -28.38
C LYS A 131 23.77 -9.35 -27.92
N TYR A 132 24.33 -8.60 -26.96
CA TYR A 132 23.74 -7.37 -26.48
C TYR A 132 24.34 -6.13 -27.15
N ARG A 133 25.68 -6.01 -27.22
CA ARG A 133 26.39 -4.87 -27.83
C ARG A 133 26.54 -5.05 -29.34
N GLN A 134 25.42 -5.17 -30.04
CA GLN A 134 25.40 -5.42 -31.49
C GLN A 134 26.20 -4.37 -32.26
N ARG A 135 26.97 -4.83 -33.25
CA ARG A 135 27.97 -4.07 -34.04
C ARG A 135 29.23 -3.63 -33.29
N GLY A 136 29.36 -3.98 -32.01
CA GLY A 136 30.54 -3.68 -31.22
C GLY A 136 31.68 -4.68 -31.45
N SER A 137 32.91 -4.23 -31.21
CA SER A 137 34.12 -5.05 -31.18
C SER A 137 34.75 -5.01 -29.78
N LEU A 138 34.66 -6.13 -29.06
CA LEU A 138 35.28 -6.28 -27.75
C LEU A 138 36.80 -6.03 -27.83
N LYS A 139 37.45 -6.56 -28.87
CA LYS A 139 38.89 -6.34 -29.12
C LYS A 139 39.23 -4.85 -29.17
N LYS A 140 38.44 -4.03 -29.89
CA LYS A 140 38.67 -2.58 -29.98
C LYS A 140 38.53 -1.91 -28.61
N VAL A 141 37.46 -2.22 -27.88
CA VAL A 141 37.22 -1.65 -26.54
C VAL A 141 38.37 -1.95 -25.59
N LEU A 142 38.79 -3.23 -25.49
CA LEU A 142 39.89 -3.63 -24.63
C LEU A 142 41.23 -2.99 -25.06
N SER A 143 41.49 -2.91 -26.37
CA SER A 143 42.69 -2.25 -26.91
C SER A 143 42.72 -0.75 -26.57
N ASN A 144 41.59 -0.07 -26.68
CA ASN A 144 41.47 1.34 -26.32
C ASN A 144 41.70 1.56 -24.82
N ILE A 145 41.20 0.67 -23.95
CA ILE A 145 41.45 0.72 -22.50
C ILE A 145 42.94 0.52 -22.18
N MET A 146 43.57 -0.48 -22.80
CA MET A 146 45.01 -0.73 -22.65
C MET A 146 45.83 0.49 -23.09
N LEU A 147 45.47 1.09 -24.23
CA LEU A 147 46.14 2.28 -24.75
C LEU A 147 45.94 3.50 -23.85
N LEU A 148 44.72 3.71 -23.31
CA LEU A 148 44.45 4.76 -22.33
C LEU A 148 45.34 4.60 -21.09
N ASN A 149 45.43 3.38 -20.54
CA ASN A 149 46.28 3.09 -19.40
C ASN A 149 47.78 3.25 -19.70
N LYS A 150 48.21 3.01 -20.94
CA LYS A 150 49.57 3.34 -21.39
C LYS A 150 49.80 4.85 -21.33
N PHE A 151 48.85 5.66 -21.82
CA PHE A 151 48.95 7.11 -21.72
C PHE A 151 48.92 7.61 -20.27
N LYS A 152 48.12 7.02 -19.39
CA LYS A 152 48.16 7.33 -17.93
C LYS A 152 49.56 7.20 -17.34
N LYS A 153 50.25 6.11 -17.65
CA LYS A 153 51.65 5.90 -17.24
C LYS A 153 52.58 6.95 -17.86
N GLN A 154 52.44 7.21 -19.16
CA GLN A 154 53.27 8.20 -19.87
C GLN A 154 53.14 9.61 -19.30
N TYR A 155 51.91 10.06 -19.00
CA TYR A 155 51.63 11.39 -18.48
C TYR A 155 51.63 11.45 -16.94
N ARG A 156 51.95 10.35 -16.25
CA ARG A 156 51.92 10.23 -14.77
C ARG A 156 50.59 10.73 -14.19
N SER A 157 49.49 10.31 -14.81
CA SER A 157 48.13 10.73 -14.44
C SER A 157 47.30 9.51 -14.06
N ASP A 158 46.60 9.56 -12.93
CA ASP A 158 45.66 8.51 -12.50
C ASP A 158 44.33 8.58 -13.26
N PHE A 159 44.10 9.67 -13.99
CA PHE A 159 42.83 10.00 -14.64
C PHE A 159 42.77 9.53 -16.09
N PRO A 160 41.59 9.10 -16.58
CA PRO A 160 40.31 8.94 -15.87
C PRO A 160 40.24 7.68 -15.01
N PHE A 161 39.54 7.71 -13.88
CA PHE A 161 39.15 6.48 -13.17
C PHE A 161 38.18 5.68 -14.04
N LEU A 162 38.51 4.41 -14.27
CA LEU A 162 37.73 3.53 -15.16
C LEU A 162 36.88 2.56 -14.35
N GLN A 163 35.61 2.45 -14.71
CA GLN A 163 34.68 1.47 -14.17
C GLN A 163 34.10 0.60 -15.28
N TRP A 164 34.25 -0.70 -15.18
CA TRP A 164 33.56 -1.66 -16.02
C TRP A 164 32.14 -1.87 -15.47
N GLN A 165 31.14 -1.44 -16.23
CA GLN A 165 29.74 -1.76 -15.96
C GLN A 165 29.33 -3.01 -16.76
N TYR A 166 28.82 -4.00 -16.04
CA TYR A 166 28.41 -5.29 -16.59
C TYR A 166 26.92 -5.55 -16.30
N ILE A 167 26.06 -5.53 -17.31
CA ILE A 167 24.65 -5.91 -17.17
C ILE A 167 24.57 -7.44 -17.19
N VAL A 168 23.98 -8.01 -16.14
CA VAL A 168 23.86 -9.46 -16.00
C VAL A 168 22.66 -9.97 -16.80
N PHE A 169 22.93 -10.87 -17.73
CA PHE A 169 21.96 -11.58 -18.56
C PHE A 169 22.25 -13.08 -18.50
N GLY A 170 21.25 -13.92 -18.77
CA GLY A 170 21.45 -15.38 -18.85
C GLY A 170 22.49 -15.83 -19.88
N HIS A 171 22.68 -15.07 -20.96
CA HIS A 171 23.69 -15.40 -21.96
C HIS A 171 25.12 -15.04 -21.55
N ASN A 172 25.32 -14.26 -20.49
CA ASN A 172 26.64 -13.78 -20.05
C ASN A 172 26.94 -14.05 -18.57
N GLU A 173 26.00 -14.63 -17.81
CA GLU A 173 26.13 -14.89 -16.37
C GLU A 173 27.36 -15.74 -15.99
N HIS A 174 27.70 -16.72 -16.83
CA HIS A 174 28.86 -17.60 -16.63
C HIS A 174 30.21 -16.89 -16.76
N GLU A 175 30.24 -15.67 -17.32
CA GLU A 175 31.47 -14.91 -17.55
C GLU A 175 31.72 -13.83 -16.47
N ILE A 176 30.87 -13.69 -15.44
CA ILE A 176 30.96 -12.60 -14.43
C ILE A 176 32.31 -12.59 -13.69
N SER A 177 32.75 -13.74 -13.18
CA SER A 177 34.03 -13.86 -12.46
C SER A 177 35.22 -13.54 -13.36
N THR A 178 35.21 -14.08 -14.59
CA THR A 178 36.23 -13.79 -15.60
C THR A 178 36.25 -12.30 -15.97
N ALA A 179 35.10 -11.66 -16.11
CA ALA A 179 35.00 -10.23 -16.40
C ALA A 179 35.62 -9.38 -15.27
N ARG A 180 35.37 -9.76 -14.02
CA ARG A 180 35.96 -9.12 -12.83
C ARG A 180 37.49 -9.22 -12.83
N ASP A 181 38.03 -10.38 -13.17
CA ASP A 181 39.49 -10.60 -13.23
C ASP A 181 40.15 -9.80 -14.36
N ILE A 182 39.51 -9.75 -15.54
CA ILE A 182 39.98 -8.93 -16.66
C ILE A 182 39.93 -7.44 -16.28
N ALA A 183 38.85 -6.96 -15.65
CA ALA A 183 38.72 -5.59 -15.19
C ALA A 183 39.88 -5.20 -14.24
N LYS A 184 40.22 -6.08 -13.29
CA LYS A 184 41.36 -5.89 -12.39
C LYS A 184 42.69 -5.78 -13.15
N LYS A 185 42.93 -6.69 -14.11
CA LYS A 185 44.14 -6.65 -14.98
C LYS A 185 44.22 -5.38 -15.82
N LEU A 186 43.07 -4.80 -16.19
CA LEU A 186 42.96 -3.56 -16.96
C LEU A 186 42.91 -2.30 -16.08
N ASN A 187 43.20 -2.40 -14.77
CA ASN A 187 43.14 -1.27 -13.84
C ASN A 187 41.77 -0.55 -13.86
N MET A 188 40.70 -1.33 -13.81
CA MET A 188 39.32 -0.85 -13.74
C MET A 188 38.64 -1.36 -12.47
N SER A 189 37.73 -0.58 -11.91
CA SER A 189 36.74 -1.11 -10.96
C SER A 189 35.68 -1.92 -11.72
N PHE A 190 35.01 -2.84 -11.04
CA PHE A 190 33.99 -3.71 -11.64
C PHE A 190 32.66 -3.55 -10.91
N SER A 191 31.58 -3.38 -11.66
CA SER A 191 30.23 -3.24 -11.11
C SER A 191 29.21 -3.98 -11.96
N THR A 192 28.33 -4.72 -11.30
CA THR A 192 27.22 -5.41 -11.97
C THR A 192 25.94 -4.60 -11.88
N LYS A 193 25.09 -4.74 -12.90
CA LYS A 193 23.72 -4.19 -12.89
C LYS A 193 22.71 -5.25 -13.29
N MET A 194 21.57 -5.25 -12.60
CA MET A 194 20.41 -6.03 -13.01
C MET A 194 19.79 -5.41 -14.27
N SER A 195 19.43 -6.27 -15.23
CA SER A 195 18.71 -5.87 -16.43
C SER A 195 17.44 -5.08 -16.09
N TRP A 196 17.08 -4.13 -16.95
CA TRP A 196 15.80 -3.40 -16.86
C TRP A 196 14.63 -4.18 -17.46
N ASP A 197 14.94 -5.15 -18.32
CA ASP A 197 13.98 -6.07 -18.92
C ASP A 197 14.40 -7.49 -18.59
N THR A 198 13.63 -8.16 -17.74
CA THR A 198 13.87 -9.55 -17.32
C THR A 198 13.49 -10.57 -18.38
N GLY A 199 12.68 -10.20 -19.38
CA GLY A 199 12.37 -11.05 -20.52
C GLY A 199 13.52 -11.14 -21.52
N TYR A 200 14.32 -10.08 -21.65
CA TYR A 200 15.49 -10.11 -22.51
C TYR A 200 16.64 -10.90 -21.89
N SER A 201 16.82 -12.15 -22.34
CA SER A 201 17.85 -13.07 -21.87
C SER A 201 17.86 -13.25 -20.35
N PRO A 202 16.82 -13.88 -19.75
CA PRO A 202 16.71 -14.07 -18.31
C PRO A 202 17.87 -14.87 -17.73
N VAL A 203 18.27 -14.55 -16.49
CA VAL A 203 19.25 -15.31 -15.70
C VAL A 203 18.77 -16.76 -15.55
N ARG A 204 19.67 -17.72 -15.77
CA ARG A 204 19.37 -19.18 -15.73
C ARG A 204 19.97 -19.82 -14.49
N ASN A 205 21.21 -19.48 -14.16
CA ASN A 205 21.91 -19.97 -12.98
C ASN A 205 21.91 -18.91 -11.86
N ARG A 206 20.86 -18.96 -11.04
CA ARG A 206 20.64 -18.04 -9.93
C ARG A 206 21.77 -18.04 -8.91
N GLU A 207 22.18 -19.21 -8.45
CA GLU A 207 23.19 -19.37 -7.40
C GLU A 207 24.53 -18.81 -7.84
N LEU A 208 24.94 -19.09 -9.08
CA LEU A 208 26.13 -18.51 -9.69
C LEU A 208 26.09 -17.00 -9.67
N VAL A 209 24.99 -16.37 -10.08
CA VAL A 209 24.87 -14.91 -10.11
C VAL A 209 24.95 -14.32 -8.70
N LEU A 210 24.23 -14.87 -7.72
CA LEU A 210 24.26 -14.37 -6.33
C LEU A 210 25.69 -14.46 -5.76
N ASN A 211 26.34 -15.61 -5.91
CA ASN A 211 27.71 -15.82 -5.43
C ASN A 211 28.73 -14.92 -6.15
N ALA A 212 28.62 -14.79 -7.48
CA ALA A 212 29.56 -14.03 -8.29
C ALA A 212 29.36 -12.50 -8.19
N THR A 213 28.17 -12.02 -7.82
CA THR A 213 27.88 -10.58 -7.67
C THR A 213 28.00 -10.09 -6.23
N GLY A 214 27.71 -10.96 -5.25
CA GLY A 214 27.52 -10.58 -3.85
C GLY A 214 26.18 -9.88 -3.58
N GLU A 215 25.26 -9.90 -4.55
CA GLU A 215 23.92 -9.33 -4.42
C GLU A 215 22.95 -10.35 -3.79
N ASN A 216 21.89 -9.86 -3.16
CA ASN A 216 20.84 -10.70 -2.57
C ASN A 216 19.69 -11.00 -3.54
N SER A 217 19.79 -10.60 -4.80
CA SER A 217 18.75 -10.78 -5.83
C SER A 217 19.36 -10.86 -7.23
N VAL A 218 18.76 -11.65 -8.12
CA VAL A 218 19.23 -11.79 -9.52
C VAL A 218 18.40 -10.97 -10.51
N SER A 219 17.26 -10.44 -10.07
CA SER A 219 16.41 -9.55 -10.86
C SER A 219 15.85 -8.41 -10.01
N ARG A 220 15.37 -7.35 -10.68
CA ARG A 220 14.76 -6.19 -10.02
C ARG A 220 13.44 -6.56 -9.34
N GLU A 221 12.69 -7.49 -9.94
CA GLU A 221 11.44 -8.03 -9.42
C GLU A 221 11.69 -8.81 -8.13
N GLU A 222 12.76 -9.60 -8.08
CA GLU A 222 13.15 -10.31 -6.87
C GLU A 222 13.63 -9.33 -5.78
N TYR A 223 14.43 -8.33 -6.15
CA TYR A 223 14.85 -7.28 -5.24
C TYR A 223 13.65 -6.57 -4.62
N ALA A 224 12.69 -6.16 -5.47
CA ALA A 224 11.45 -5.54 -5.04
C ALA A 224 10.63 -6.46 -4.13
N SER A 225 10.59 -7.75 -4.43
CA SER A 225 9.91 -8.77 -3.63
C SER A 225 10.49 -8.92 -2.23
N LYS A 226 11.82 -8.95 -2.11
CA LYS A 226 12.53 -9.16 -0.84
C LYS A 226 12.55 -7.92 0.04
N HIS A 227 12.80 -6.75 -0.56
CA HIS A 227 12.95 -5.51 0.17
C HIS A 227 11.64 -4.72 0.29
N GLY A 228 10.59 -5.13 -0.43
CA GLY A 228 9.30 -4.46 -0.52
C GLY A 228 9.42 -3.01 -1.01
N LYS A 229 10.47 -2.72 -1.78
CA LYS A 229 10.80 -1.42 -2.36
C LYS A 229 11.54 -1.66 -3.67
N ASP A 230 11.29 -0.87 -4.71
CA ASP A 230 12.00 -1.00 -5.98
C ASP A 230 13.53 -0.82 -5.77
N TYR A 231 14.33 -1.34 -6.69
CA TYR A 231 15.79 -1.21 -6.74
C TYR A 231 16.27 0.26 -6.73
N GLN A 232 15.35 1.22 -6.92
CA GLN A 232 15.61 2.67 -6.89
C GLN A 232 14.57 3.49 -6.09
N ASP A 233 13.96 2.91 -5.05
CA ASP A 233 12.80 3.52 -4.34
C ASP A 233 13.09 4.76 -3.47
N ASP A 234 14.34 5.21 -3.37
CA ASP A 234 14.69 6.42 -2.60
C ASP A 234 14.43 7.71 -3.40
N ILE A 235 14.29 8.84 -2.69
CA ILE A 235 14.04 10.15 -3.31
C ILE A 235 15.21 10.50 -4.24
N CYS A 236 15.01 10.35 -5.55
CA CYS A 236 15.98 10.77 -6.56
C CYS A 236 16.19 12.29 -6.48
N ARG A 237 17.38 12.71 -6.07
CA ARG A 237 17.73 14.13 -5.88
C ARG A 237 18.23 14.82 -7.16
N GLN A 238 18.21 14.12 -8.29
CA GLN A 238 18.76 14.62 -9.55
C GLN A 238 18.15 15.95 -10.00
N LEU A 239 16.86 16.19 -9.73
CA LEU A 239 16.18 17.46 -10.04
C LEU A 239 16.76 18.69 -9.29
N TRP A 240 17.46 18.46 -8.17
CA TRP A 240 18.05 19.51 -7.35
C TRP A 240 19.56 19.54 -7.49
N GLU A 241 20.20 18.37 -7.53
CA GLU A 241 21.65 18.25 -7.43
C GLU A 241 22.34 18.11 -8.79
N GLN A 242 21.68 17.56 -9.81
CA GLN A 242 22.33 17.26 -11.10
C GLN A 242 21.34 17.19 -12.28
N PRO A 243 20.69 18.31 -12.66
CA PRO A 243 19.64 18.30 -13.67
C PRO A 243 20.17 17.90 -15.05
N GLN A 244 19.33 17.20 -15.84
CA GLN A 244 19.65 16.73 -17.20
C GLN A 244 19.33 17.80 -18.25
N ILE A 245 20.35 18.16 -19.04
CA ILE A 245 20.31 19.05 -20.20
C ILE A 245 20.71 18.24 -21.44
N ASN A 246 19.97 18.40 -22.53
CA ASN A 246 20.23 17.77 -23.81
C ASN A 246 21.27 18.56 -24.63
N TRP A 247 21.82 17.96 -25.68
CA TRP A 247 22.87 18.56 -26.53
C TRP A 247 22.46 19.89 -27.19
N ASP A 248 21.15 20.10 -27.39
CA ASP A 248 20.53 21.30 -27.97
C ASP A 248 20.09 22.35 -26.92
N GLY A 249 20.35 22.09 -25.64
CA GLY A 249 20.03 23.00 -24.54
C GLY A 249 18.69 22.73 -23.87
N ASN A 250 17.87 21.80 -24.36
CA ASN A 250 16.61 21.46 -23.72
C ASN A 250 16.82 20.86 -22.32
N LEU A 251 16.17 21.42 -21.30
CA LEU A 251 16.21 20.92 -19.91
C LEU A 251 15.15 19.85 -19.70
N PHE A 252 15.58 18.59 -19.52
CA PHE A 252 14.69 17.47 -19.22
C PHE A 252 14.54 17.23 -17.71
N GLY A 253 15.42 17.80 -16.89
CA GLY A 253 15.36 17.73 -15.43
C GLY A 253 15.95 16.46 -14.83
N CYS A 254 15.54 15.27 -15.30
CA CYS A 254 16.11 13.99 -14.86
C CYS A 254 16.46 13.10 -16.06
N CYS A 255 17.37 12.14 -15.86
CA CYS A 255 17.85 11.24 -16.92
C CYS A 255 16.81 10.19 -17.38
N LYS A 256 15.64 10.15 -16.73
CA LYS A 256 14.50 9.30 -17.11
C LYS A 256 13.46 10.04 -17.97
N ASN A 257 13.47 11.37 -17.96
CA ASN A 257 12.57 12.14 -18.80
C ASN A 257 13.16 12.20 -20.22
N GLN A 258 12.48 11.57 -21.18
CA GLN A 258 12.81 11.59 -22.61
C GLN A 258 11.67 12.19 -23.46
N TYR A 259 10.65 12.76 -22.82
CA TYR A 259 9.36 13.01 -23.46
C TYR A 259 8.97 14.49 -23.49
N MET A 260 9.51 15.32 -22.60
CA MET A 260 9.24 16.75 -22.57
C MET A 260 10.43 17.56 -22.08
N SER A 261 10.57 18.78 -22.60
CA SER A 261 11.49 19.80 -22.10
C SER A 261 10.76 20.78 -21.17
N PHE A 262 11.46 21.30 -20.16
CA PHE A 262 10.98 22.38 -19.29
C PHE A 262 11.36 23.77 -19.80
N GLY A 263 12.17 23.84 -20.85
CA GLY A 263 12.68 25.07 -21.46
C GLY A 263 14.08 24.84 -22.04
N ASN A 264 14.58 25.80 -22.82
CA ASN A 264 15.90 25.73 -23.44
C ASN A 264 16.89 26.64 -22.70
N VAL A 265 17.96 26.05 -22.16
CA VAL A 265 18.96 26.78 -21.34
C VAL A 265 19.87 27.68 -22.17
N PHE A 266 20.03 27.41 -23.47
CA PHE A 266 20.84 28.26 -24.36
C PHE A 266 20.08 29.52 -24.78
N GLU A 267 18.75 29.45 -24.83
CA GLU A 267 17.90 30.58 -25.20
C GLU A 267 17.48 31.40 -23.97
N GLN A 268 17.02 30.72 -22.91
CA GLN A 268 16.38 31.37 -21.77
C GLN A 268 17.34 31.56 -20.58
N GLY A 269 18.46 30.85 -20.55
CA GLY A 269 19.39 30.80 -19.41
C GLY A 269 19.02 29.74 -18.37
N LEU A 270 20.04 29.07 -17.82
CA LEU A 270 19.87 27.91 -16.93
C LEU A 270 19.07 28.23 -15.66
N GLU A 271 19.36 29.34 -14.99
CA GLU A 271 18.67 29.75 -13.75
C GLU A 271 17.18 30.00 -13.99
N ALA A 272 16.83 30.67 -15.09
CA ALA A 272 15.45 30.98 -15.43
C ALA A 272 14.63 29.70 -15.66
N VAL A 273 15.18 28.74 -16.42
CA VAL A 273 14.49 27.46 -16.67
C VAL A 273 14.36 26.61 -15.40
N LEU A 274 15.39 26.58 -14.54
CA LEU A 274 15.36 25.88 -13.24
C LEU A 274 14.39 26.47 -12.23
N ASN A 275 14.02 27.75 -12.40
CA ASN A 275 13.04 28.45 -11.56
C ASN A 275 11.67 28.60 -12.24
N SER A 276 11.47 27.98 -13.41
CA SER A 276 10.17 27.95 -14.08
C SER A 276 9.09 27.28 -13.22
N GLU A 277 7.83 27.72 -13.40
CA GLU A 277 6.68 27.20 -12.67
C GLU A 277 6.57 25.67 -12.79
N LYS A 278 6.65 25.14 -14.02
CA LYS A 278 6.53 23.69 -14.27
C LYS A 278 7.65 22.88 -13.59
N TYR A 279 8.88 23.38 -13.62
CA TYR A 279 10.01 22.69 -13.00
C TYR A 279 9.90 22.66 -11.47
N ASN A 280 9.50 23.79 -10.88
CA ASN A 280 9.28 23.88 -9.44
C ASN A 280 8.04 23.07 -8.98
N TYR A 281 6.97 23.06 -9.78
CA TYR A 281 5.82 22.21 -9.53
C TYR A 281 6.21 20.72 -9.58
N MET A 282 7.04 20.30 -10.53
CA MET A 282 7.55 18.93 -10.61
C MET A 282 8.33 18.53 -9.35
N LYS A 283 9.20 19.40 -8.83
CA LYS A 283 9.92 19.15 -7.56
C LYS A 283 8.95 18.90 -6.41
N GLU A 284 7.93 19.75 -6.27
CA GLU A 284 6.91 19.63 -5.22
C GLU A 284 6.02 18.38 -5.42
N MET A 285 5.73 18.00 -6.67
CA MET A 285 5.10 16.72 -6.99
C MET A 285 5.97 15.56 -6.53
N VAL A 286 7.25 15.51 -6.91
CA VAL A 286 8.18 14.44 -6.50
C VAL A 286 8.30 14.36 -4.98
N LEU A 287 8.16 15.48 -4.25
CA LEU A 287 8.11 15.50 -2.78
C LEU A 287 6.75 15.10 -2.18
N LEU A 288 5.75 14.79 -3.02
CA LEU A 288 4.36 14.51 -2.66
C LEU A 288 3.66 15.67 -1.92
N ARG A 289 4.08 16.91 -2.17
CA ARG A 289 3.51 18.12 -1.57
C ARG A 289 2.43 18.78 -2.44
N LYS A 290 2.43 18.48 -3.74
CA LYS A 290 1.44 18.95 -4.72
C LYS A 290 0.80 17.76 -5.44
N PRO A 291 -0.49 17.86 -5.81
CA PRO A 291 -1.16 16.80 -6.56
C PRO A 291 -0.54 16.61 -7.95
N PRO A 292 -0.66 15.41 -8.55
CA PRO A 292 -0.30 15.15 -9.94
C PRO A 292 -0.87 16.19 -10.89
N ARG A 293 -0.03 16.65 -11.82
CA ARG A 293 -0.42 17.58 -12.89
C ARG A 293 -0.13 16.92 -14.23
N ALA A 294 -1.14 16.81 -15.09
CA ALA A 294 -1.09 15.98 -16.30
C ALA A 294 -0.02 16.42 -17.32
N ASP A 295 0.34 17.70 -17.35
CA ASP A 295 1.37 18.26 -18.21
C ASP A 295 2.81 18.07 -17.67
N ILE A 296 3.00 17.31 -16.59
CA ILE A 296 4.31 16.97 -16.02
C ILE A 296 4.54 15.46 -16.10
N ILE A 297 5.66 15.07 -16.73
CA ILE A 297 6.00 13.68 -17.07
C ILE A 297 6.10 12.73 -15.87
N CYS A 298 6.31 13.24 -14.66
CA CYS A 298 6.30 12.42 -13.44
C CYS A 298 5.00 11.62 -13.32
N THR A 299 3.87 12.13 -13.81
CA THR A 299 2.58 11.41 -13.87
C THR A 299 2.53 10.22 -14.82
N LYS A 300 3.65 9.92 -15.50
CA LYS A 300 3.86 8.73 -16.33
C LYS A 300 5.11 7.95 -15.89
N CYS A 301 5.77 8.37 -14.82
CA CYS A 301 7.02 7.79 -14.34
C CYS A 301 6.72 6.69 -13.33
N ILE A 302 7.17 5.46 -13.61
CA ILE A 302 6.94 4.31 -12.72
C ILE A 302 7.54 4.53 -11.32
N VAL A 303 8.70 5.19 -11.22
CA VAL A 303 9.33 5.52 -9.92
C VAL A 303 8.45 6.50 -9.13
N PHE A 304 7.83 7.47 -9.81
CA PHE A 304 6.92 8.40 -9.18
C PHE A 304 5.63 7.72 -8.74
N HIS A 305 5.01 6.91 -9.60
CA HIS A 305 3.78 6.17 -9.27
C HIS A 305 3.98 5.18 -8.13
N ASN A 306 5.05 4.39 -8.15
CA ASN A 306 5.40 3.48 -7.06
C ASN A 306 5.48 4.25 -5.74
N ARG A 307 6.07 5.44 -5.75
CA ARG A 307 6.13 6.30 -4.57
C ARG A 307 4.77 6.87 -4.14
N GLN A 308 3.87 7.19 -5.06
CA GLN A 308 2.50 7.61 -4.73
C GLN A 308 1.69 6.47 -4.13
N ILE A 309 1.83 5.27 -4.69
CA ILE A 309 1.19 4.04 -4.21
C ILE A 309 1.75 3.64 -2.84
N ASN A 310 3.05 3.82 -2.63
CA ASN A 310 3.78 3.48 -1.41
C ASN A 310 3.83 4.62 -0.37
N GLU A 311 3.00 5.67 -0.47
CA GLU A 311 2.88 6.62 0.64
C GLU A 311 2.35 5.86 1.86
N MET A 312 3.24 5.54 2.80
CA MET A 312 2.90 4.81 4.02
C MET A 312 1.73 5.49 4.72
N LYS A 313 0.59 4.79 4.78
CA LYS A 313 -0.60 5.28 5.48
C LYS A 313 -0.24 5.55 6.93
N LYS A 314 -0.74 6.66 7.45
CA LYS A 314 -0.41 7.17 8.77
C LYS A 314 -1.55 6.86 9.73
N ILE A 315 -1.25 6.17 10.80
CA ILE A 315 -2.22 5.75 11.81
C ILE A 315 -1.85 6.43 13.14
N VAL A 316 -2.83 7.02 13.81
CA VAL A 316 -2.68 7.50 15.18
C VAL A 316 -3.51 6.65 16.14
N LEU A 317 -2.94 6.25 17.28
CA LEU A 317 -3.68 5.61 18.36
C LEU A 317 -3.57 6.48 19.60
N TYR A 318 -4.70 6.93 20.13
CA TYR A 318 -4.78 7.74 21.34
C TYR A 318 -5.33 6.86 22.47
N TYR A 319 -4.68 6.88 23.63
CA TYR A 319 -5.20 6.23 24.83
C TYR A 319 -4.89 7.02 26.10
N HIS A 320 -5.74 6.86 27.11
CA HIS A 320 -5.53 7.36 28.46
C HIS A 320 -5.67 6.22 29.47
N HIS A 321 -4.98 6.34 30.60
CA HIS A 321 -5.12 5.42 31.73
C HIS A 321 -4.81 6.16 33.05
N PHE A 322 -5.49 5.78 34.12
CA PHE A 322 -5.31 6.36 35.47
C PHE A 322 -4.35 5.55 36.36
N GLY A 323 -3.47 4.74 35.77
CA GLY A 323 -2.52 3.88 36.49
C GLY A 323 -2.51 2.41 36.04
N GLY A 324 -3.56 1.94 35.37
CA GLY A 324 -3.61 0.57 34.83
C GLY A 324 -2.81 0.37 33.53
N TYR A 325 -2.42 -0.87 33.24
CA TYR A 325 -1.70 -1.27 32.02
C TYR A 325 -2.60 -1.80 30.90
N GLY A 326 -3.87 -2.10 31.20
CA GLY A 326 -4.77 -2.77 30.25
C GLY A 326 -4.91 -2.05 28.90
N HIS A 327 -5.09 -0.73 28.92
CA HIS A 327 -5.18 0.09 27.70
C HIS A 327 -3.87 0.10 26.92
N GLY A 328 -2.74 0.34 27.60
CA GLY A 328 -1.42 0.34 26.97
C GLY A 328 -1.08 -1.02 26.34
N MET A 329 -1.40 -2.13 27.01
CA MET A 329 -1.23 -3.49 26.45
C MET A 329 -2.06 -3.72 25.20
N ARG A 330 -3.31 -3.21 25.14
CA ARG A 330 -4.14 -3.32 23.93
C ARG A 330 -3.56 -2.55 22.76
N ILE A 331 -3.13 -1.30 23.01
CA ILE A 331 -2.46 -0.46 22.02
C ILE A 331 -1.18 -1.13 21.53
N TYR A 332 -0.38 -1.71 22.43
CA TYR A 332 0.79 -2.51 22.09
C TYR A 332 0.45 -3.65 21.12
N SER A 333 -0.54 -4.49 21.46
CA SER A 333 -0.96 -5.63 20.63
C SER A 333 -1.43 -5.20 19.24
N ILE A 334 -2.25 -4.15 19.16
CA ILE A 334 -2.74 -3.61 17.89
C ILE A 334 -1.58 -3.04 17.06
N CYS A 335 -0.63 -2.32 17.68
CA CYS A 335 0.55 -1.80 16.99
C CYS A 335 1.43 -2.93 16.44
N LYS A 336 1.66 -3.98 17.23
CA LYS A 336 2.39 -5.19 16.81
C LYS A 336 1.72 -5.85 15.61
N ALA A 337 0.40 -6.07 15.68
CA ALA A 337 -0.38 -6.68 14.59
C ALA A 337 -0.41 -5.81 13.32
N LEU A 338 -0.56 -4.49 13.45
CA LEU A 338 -0.48 -3.57 12.30
C LEU A 338 0.90 -3.62 11.63
N LYS A 339 1.98 -3.69 12.43
CA LYS A 339 3.35 -3.77 11.92
C LYS A 339 3.62 -5.08 11.18
N SER A 340 2.97 -6.19 11.55
CA SER A 340 3.18 -7.50 10.94
C SER A 340 2.48 -7.67 9.58
N ILE A 341 1.41 -6.93 9.29
CA ILE A 341 0.60 -7.12 8.08
C ILE A 341 0.69 -5.96 7.07
N GLY A 342 1.38 -4.86 7.40
CA GLY A 342 1.44 -3.72 6.50
C GLY A 342 2.52 -2.69 6.83
N LYS A 343 2.80 -1.83 5.84
CA LYS A 343 3.77 -0.72 5.97
C LYS A 343 3.04 0.56 6.38
N TYR A 344 2.83 0.71 7.69
CA TYR A 344 2.20 1.89 8.28
C TYR A 344 3.21 2.76 9.03
N LYS A 345 2.98 4.07 9.00
CA LYS A 345 3.61 4.99 9.94
C LYS A 345 2.66 5.15 11.13
N ILE A 346 3.03 4.56 12.26
CA ILE A 346 2.18 4.51 13.46
C ILE A 346 2.70 5.52 14.50
N LEU A 347 1.79 6.35 15.01
CA LEU A 347 2.00 7.27 16.12
C LEU A 347 1.06 6.88 17.26
N VAL A 348 1.60 6.70 18.46
CA VAL A 348 0.82 6.47 19.68
C VAL A 348 0.89 7.72 20.53
N ILE A 349 -0.25 8.25 20.92
CA ILE A 349 -0.39 9.38 21.85
C ILE A 349 -0.84 8.80 23.19
N ASN A 350 0.04 8.85 24.19
CA ASN A 350 -0.28 8.50 25.55
C ASN A 350 -0.70 9.75 26.32
N SER A 351 -1.92 9.74 26.83
CA SER A 351 -2.56 10.82 27.58
C SER A 351 -2.44 10.64 29.10
N GLY A 352 -2.01 9.46 29.56
CA GLY A 352 -1.75 9.14 30.96
C GLY A 352 -0.28 9.26 31.36
N VAL A 353 0.13 8.45 32.32
CA VAL A 353 1.53 8.39 32.79
C VAL A 353 2.38 7.61 31.78
N PRO A 354 3.64 8.00 31.48
CA PRO A 354 4.48 7.21 30.59
C PRO A 354 4.67 5.75 31.08
N GLN A 355 4.53 4.78 30.17
CA GLN A 355 4.70 3.33 30.41
C GLN A 355 5.82 2.75 29.51
N PRO A 356 7.11 3.13 29.70
CA PRO A 356 8.21 2.71 28.81
C PRO A 356 8.43 1.20 28.73
N GLU A 357 8.15 0.46 29.81
CA GLU A 357 8.23 -0.99 29.95
C GLU A 357 7.36 -1.76 28.96
N LEU A 358 6.28 -1.15 28.45
CA LEU A 358 5.44 -1.77 27.42
C LEU A 358 6.12 -1.87 26.06
N ASN A 359 7.25 -1.17 25.86
CA ASN A 359 8.07 -1.30 24.67
C ASN A 359 7.33 -1.03 23.34
N ILE A 360 6.25 -0.25 23.36
CA ILE A 360 5.46 0.17 22.18
C ILE A 360 6.36 0.85 21.13
N LYS A 361 7.46 1.48 21.55
CA LYS A 361 8.47 2.13 20.71
C LYS A 361 9.08 1.23 19.62
N TYR A 362 9.05 -0.10 19.78
CA TYR A 362 9.53 -1.04 18.76
C TYR A 362 8.60 -1.11 17.54
N TYR A 363 7.30 -0.83 17.73
CA TYR A 363 6.28 -0.95 16.69
C TYR A 363 5.76 0.41 16.20
N ALA A 364 5.78 1.43 17.07
CA ALA A 364 5.22 2.75 16.78
C ALA A 364 6.06 3.88 17.41
N LYS A 365 5.97 5.09 16.86
CA LYS A 365 6.49 6.27 17.55
C LYS A 365 5.56 6.62 18.71
N VAL A 366 6.07 6.76 19.93
CA VAL A 366 5.27 7.14 21.10
C VAL A 366 5.48 8.61 21.43
N TYR A 367 4.39 9.32 21.70
CA TYR A 367 4.40 10.70 22.21
C TYR A 367 3.59 10.75 23.50
N ASN A 368 4.22 11.11 24.61
CA ASN A 368 3.54 11.29 25.90
C ASN A 368 3.11 12.74 26.04
N LEU A 369 1.82 12.97 26.30
CA LEU A 369 1.32 14.27 26.72
C LEU A 369 1.72 14.55 28.17
N PRO A 370 1.71 15.83 28.60
CA PRO A 370 1.73 16.16 30.02
C PRO A 370 0.74 15.26 30.81
N PRO A 371 1.23 14.48 31.78
CA PRO A 371 0.44 13.40 32.38
C PRO A 371 -0.66 13.97 33.27
N VAL A 372 -1.85 13.37 33.15
CA VAL A 372 -2.99 13.60 34.04
C VAL A 372 -3.30 12.28 34.73
N LYS A 373 -3.51 12.32 36.05
CA LYS A 373 -3.82 11.15 36.90
C LYS A 373 -5.10 11.41 37.71
N ALA A 374 -5.56 10.39 38.41
CA ALA A 374 -6.60 10.55 39.43
C ALA A 374 -6.04 11.37 40.61
N ALA A 375 -6.87 12.22 41.23
CA ALA A 375 -6.48 12.98 42.41
C ALA A 375 -6.42 12.11 43.68
N ASP A 376 -7.25 11.08 43.76
CA ASP A 376 -7.34 10.14 44.87
C ASP A 376 -7.75 8.73 44.39
N SER A 377 -7.75 7.77 45.32
CA SER A 377 -8.15 6.37 45.07
C SER A 377 -9.66 6.21 44.77
N LEU A 378 -10.47 7.19 45.16
CA LEU A 378 -11.90 7.29 44.84
C LEU A 378 -12.17 7.96 43.48
N PHE A 379 -11.12 8.47 42.84
CA PHE A 379 -11.14 9.20 41.57
C PHE A 379 -12.08 10.41 41.55
N SER A 380 -12.18 11.15 42.66
CA SER A 380 -13.06 12.32 42.83
C SER A 380 -12.64 13.55 42.00
N GLY A 381 -11.41 13.56 41.48
CA GLY A 381 -10.86 14.65 40.67
C GLY A 381 -9.67 14.24 39.80
N LEU A 382 -9.13 15.20 39.05
CA LEU A 382 -7.93 15.03 38.23
C LEU A 382 -6.75 15.75 38.90
N SER A 383 -5.58 15.11 38.89
CA SER A 383 -4.33 15.71 39.33
C SER A 383 -3.31 15.76 38.19
N SER A 384 -2.48 16.79 38.22
CA SER A 384 -1.24 16.88 37.46
C SER A 384 -0.14 17.35 38.39
N GLY A 385 1.13 17.11 38.05
CA GLY A 385 2.26 17.68 38.79
C GLY A 385 2.38 19.21 38.67
N LEU A 386 1.41 19.87 38.05
CA LEU A 386 1.26 21.30 37.81
C LEU A 386 -0.23 21.67 37.93
N ASP A 387 -0.56 22.94 37.75
CA ASP A 387 -1.93 23.41 37.55
C ASP A 387 -2.64 22.67 36.39
N ILE A 388 -3.86 22.19 36.64
CA ILE A 388 -4.58 21.28 35.74
C ILE A 388 -5.08 21.99 34.48
N GLU A 389 -5.51 23.25 34.58
CA GLU A 389 -5.98 24.03 33.44
C GLU A 389 -4.83 24.36 32.48
N LYS A 390 -3.69 24.83 33.01
CA LYS A 390 -2.46 25.04 32.22
C LYS A 390 -1.98 23.75 31.57
N THR A 391 -2.16 22.61 32.24
CA THR A 391 -1.82 21.30 31.69
C THR A 391 -2.67 20.98 30.46
N PHE A 392 -4.00 21.17 30.52
CA PHE A 392 -4.88 20.98 29.35
C PHE A 392 -4.59 21.95 28.21
N GLN A 393 -4.28 23.22 28.50
CA GLN A 393 -3.87 24.19 27.48
C GLN A 393 -2.59 23.74 26.73
N ARG A 394 -1.59 23.25 27.45
CA ARG A 394 -0.35 22.70 26.83
C ARG A 394 -0.65 21.47 25.98
N ARG A 395 -1.48 20.56 26.48
CA ARG A 395 -1.88 19.34 25.76
C ARG A 395 -2.60 19.68 24.45
N LYS A 396 -3.50 20.65 24.46
CA LYS A 396 -4.16 21.18 23.26
C LYS A 396 -3.15 21.69 22.22
N LEU A 397 -2.19 22.52 22.62
CA LEU A 397 -1.15 23.03 21.70
C LEU A 397 -0.32 21.88 21.07
N ILE A 398 0.00 20.87 21.87
CA ILE A 398 0.74 19.68 21.40
C ILE A 398 -0.09 18.89 20.39
N LEU A 399 -1.36 18.60 20.69
CA LEU A 399 -2.26 17.89 19.78
C LEU A 399 -2.41 18.65 18.45
N ASN A 400 -2.57 19.98 18.50
CA ASN A 400 -2.61 20.83 17.31
C ASN A 400 -1.32 20.70 16.47
N MET A 401 -0.16 20.74 17.13
CA MET A 401 1.12 20.58 16.44
C MET A 401 1.26 19.19 15.81
N ILE A 402 0.87 18.13 16.53
CA ILE A 402 0.88 16.76 16.01
C ILE A 402 -0.01 16.67 14.77
N MET A 403 -1.22 17.24 14.82
CA MET A 403 -2.16 17.23 13.70
C MET A 403 -1.63 17.97 12.48
N SER A 404 -0.99 19.12 12.66
CA SER A 404 -0.41 19.90 11.56
C SER A 404 0.72 19.14 10.83
N LYS A 405 1.54 18.37 11.57
CA LYS A 405 2.73 17.68 11.04
C LYS A 405 2.45 16.27 10.58
N PHE A 406 1.66 15.49 11.33
CA PHE A 406 1.48 14.07 11.08
C PHE A 406 0.42 13.83 9.99
N LYS A 407 -0.74 14.50 10.08
CA LYS A 407 -1.89 14.34 9.16
C LYS A 407 -2.28 12.86 8.99
N PRO A 408 -2.86 12.23 10.04
CA PRO A 408 -3.24 10.82 10.02
C PRO A 408 -4.33 10.53 8.98
N ASN A 409 -4.31 9.32 8.41
CA ASN A 409 -5.38 8.78 7.57
C ASN A 409 -6.43 8.03 8.39
N LEU A 410 -6.02 7.48 9.55
CA LEU A 410 -6.88 6.76 10.48
C LEU A 410 -6.45 7.01 11.93
N ALA A 411 -7.43 7.10 12.81
CA ALA A 411 -7.28 7.27 14.25
C ALA A 411 -8.06 6.18 15.01
N ILE A 412 -7.46 5.65 16.07
CA ILE A 412 -8.13 4.82 17.06
C ILE A 412 -8.11 5.56 18.39
N ILE A 413 -9.27 5.75 18.99
CA ILE A 413 -9.43 6.33 20.32
C ILE A 413 -9.80 5.18 21.29
N GLU A 414 -8.85 4.82 22.14
CA GLU A 414 -9.03 3.74 23.11
C GLU A 414 -9.96 4.20 24.25
N HIS A 415 -10.93 3.34 24.55
CA HIS A 415 -11.88 3.37 25.64
C HIS A 415 -12.90 4.52 25.65
N PHE A 416 -12.68 5.66 25.00
CA PHE A 416 -13.70 6.71 24.87
C PHE A 416 -14.67 6.37 23.73
N PRO A 417 -16.02 6.47 23.91
CA PRO A 417 -16.74 7.14 25.00
C PRO A 417 -17.19 6.23 26.17
N PHE A 418 -16.69 5.00 26.23
CA PHE A 418 -17.08 3.99 27.23
C PHE A 418 -16.36 4.14 28.59
N GLY A 419 -15.24 4.85 28.60
CA GLY A 419 -14.48 5.17 29.79
C GLY A 419 -15.02 6.41 30.51
N ARG A 420 -14.25 6.88 31.51
CA ARG A 420 -14.60 8.09 32.27
C ARG A 420 -14.61 9.33 31.36
N LEU A 421 -15.67 10.13 31.46
CA LEU A 421 -15.88 11.32 30.62
C LEU A 421 -15.13 12.58 31.11
N SER A 422 -14.23 12.44 32.09
CA SER A 422 -13.44 13.57 32.62
C SER A 422 -12.51 14.22 31.59
N LEU A 423 -12.14 13.49 30.52
CA LEU A 423 -11.34 13.99 29.40
C LEU A 423 -12.16 14.32 28.14
N LYS A 424 -13.50 14.29 28.23
CA LYS A 424 -14.39 14.39 27.05
C LYS A 424 -14.08 15.60 26.17
N ASN A 425 -13.85 16.77 26.77
CA ASN A 425 -13.65 18.01 26.03
C ASN A 425 -12.37 17.96 25.17
N GLU A 426 -11.25 17.44 25.70
CA GLU A 426 -10.01 17.28 24.94
C GLU A 426 -10.18 16.28 23.80
N ILE A 427 -10.79 15.12 24.08
CA ILE A 427 -10.93 14.04 23.11
C ILE A 427 -11.86 14.47 21.96
N ILE A 428 -12.99 15.12 22.28
CA ILE A 428 -13.93 15.62 21.28
C ILE A 428 -13.28 16.73 20.42
N GLU A 429 -12.52 17.64 21.02
CA GLU A 429 -11.78 18.65 20.25
C GLU A 429 -10.76 17.98 19.30
N PHE A 430 -10.03 16.98 19.77
CA PHE A 430 -9.09 16.21 18.95
C PHE A 430 -9.80 15.47 17.80
N ILE A 431 -10.96 14.86 18.06
CA ILE A 431 -11.80 14.23 17.04
C ILE A 431 -12.26 15.24 15.99
N HIS A 432 -12.66 16.45 16.37
CA HIS A 432 -13.04 17.50 15.41
C HIS A 432 -11.87 17.86 14.49
N GLN A 433 -10.65 17.96 15.01
CA GLN A 433 -9.46 18.22 14.20
C GLN A 433 -9.15 17.06 13.24
N LEU A 434 -9.36 15.83 13.67
CA LEU A 434 -9.23 14.64 12.82
C LEU A 434 -10.25 14.67 11.67
N LYS A 435 -11.52 14.98 11.96
CA LYS A 435 -12.59 15.09 10.95
C LYS A 435 -12.28 16.16 9.89
N GLN A 436 -11.76 17.32 10.29
CA GLN A 436 -11.34 18.39 9.37
C GLN A 436 -10.23 17.98 8.39
N LYS A 437 -9.54 16.86 8.64
CA LYS A 437 -8.48 16.32 7.79
C LYS A 437 -8.88 15.07 7.00
N ASP A 438 -10.18 14.76 6.91
CA ASP A 438 -10.68 13.53 6.26
C ASP A 438 -10.05 12.26 6.88
N CYS A 439 -9.78 12.30 8.20
CA CYS A 439 -9.27 11.16 8.93
C CYS A 439 -10.41 10.24 9.36
N ARG A 440 -10.23 8.94 9.19
CA ARG A 440 -11.16 7.91 9.68
C ARG A 440 -10.95 7.70 11.17
N ILE A 441 -12.01 7.61 11.95
CA ILE A 441 -11.92 7.63 13.42
C ILE A 441 -12.71 6.45 13.97
N TYR A 442 -12.03 5.58 14.70
CA TYR A 442 -12.63 4.42 15.36
C TYR A 442 -12.46 4.53 16.86
N SER A 443 -13.47 4.07 17.61
CA SER A 443 -13.32 3.81 19.03
C SER A 443 -12.90 2.35 19.23
N SER A 444 -12.20 2.06 20.33
CA SER A 444 -11.86 0.71 20.74
C SER A 444 -12.26 0.50 22.20
N VAL A 445 -12.91 -0.61 22.52
CA VAL A 445 -13.35 -0.96 23.87
C VAL A 445 -13.19 -2.46 24.13
N ARG A 446 -12.94 -2.80 25.40
CA ARG A 446 -12.94 -4.20 25.86
C ARG A 446 -14.37 -4.74 26.01
N ASP A 447 -14.48 -5.99 26.41
CA ASP A 447 -15.73 -6.66 26.75
C ASP A 447 -16.55 -5.93 27.83
N LEU A 448 -17.82 -6.32 27.98
CA LEU A 448 -18.77 -5.84 29.01
C LEU A 448 -18.99 -4.32 28.97
N ILE A 449 -19.76 -3.85 27.98
CA ILE A 449 -20.11 -2.44 27.83
C ILE A 449 -21.18 -2.04 28.86
N LEU A 450 -20.77 -1.43 29.98
CA LEU A 450 -21.66 -1.04 31.07
C LEU A 450 -21.99 0.48 31.13
N SER A 451 -21.54 1.28 30.15
CA SER A 451 -21.51 2.75 30.31
C SER A 451 -22.85 3.45 30.04
N LYS A 452 -23.45 4.04 31.09
CA LYS A 452 -24.52 5.05 30.97
C LYS A 452 -23.95 6.34 30.36
N GLY A 453 -24.54 6.84 29.27
CA GLY A 453 -24.18 8.14 28.66
C GLY A 453 -23.24 8.10 27.45
N ALA A 454 -22.68 6.94 27.07
CA ALA A 454 -21.81 6.83 25.88
C ALA A 454 -22.54 7.05 24.54
N LYS A 455 -23.86 6.78 24.52
CA LYS A 455 -24.71 6.76 23.31
C LYS A 455 -24.65 8.07 22.51
N GLU A 456 -24.56 9.22 23.18
CA GLU A 456 -24.53 10.54 22.52
C GLU A 456 -23.26 10.78 21.67
N TYR A 457 -22.20 10.00 21.88
CA TYR A 457 -20.93 10.18 21.19
C TYR A 457 -20.67 9.15 20.07
N PHE A 458 -21.56 8.18 19.83
CA PHE A 458 -21.31 7.12 18.84
C PHE A 458 -21.15 7.66 17.41
N ASP A 459 -21.88 8.72 17.06
CA ASP A 459 -21.79 9.40 15.75
C ASP A 459 -20.48 10.19 15.55
N GLN A 460 -19.65 10.27 16.59
CA GLN A 460 -18.30 10.82 16.47
C GLN A 460 -17.33 9.87 15.76
N PHE A 461 -17.68 8.58 15.65
CA PHE A 461 -16.83 7.52 15.13
C PHE A 461 -17.42 6.91 13.86
N ASN A 462 -16.54 6.55 12.92
CA ASN A 462 -16.91 5.71 11.77
C ASN A 462 -17.32 4.31 12.22
N GLY A 463 -16.79 3.83 13.34
CA GLY A 463 -17.15 2.53 13.90
C GLY A 463 -16.48 2.27 15.24
N ILE A 464 -16.91 1.20 15.90
CA ILE A 464 -16.49 0.85 17.26
C ILE A 464 -15.97 -0.59 17.28
N PHE A 465 -14.71 -0.78 17.66
CA PHE A 465 -14.15 -2.10 17.89
C PHE A 465 -14.48 -2.58 19.28
N ILE A 466 -15.20 -3.69 19.36
CA ILE A 466 -15.47 -4.40 20.62
C ILE A 466 -14.54 -5.61 20.67
N HIS A 467 -13.67 -5.63 21.67
CA HIS A 467 -12.67 -6.67 21.86
C HIS A 467 -13.21 -7.80 22.74
N GLU A 468 -14.24 -8.44 22.22
CA GLU A 468 -15.03 -9.50 22.84
C GLU A 468 -15.21 -10.63 21.84
N ASP A 469 -15.37 -11.85 22.36
CA ASP A 469 -15.77 -13.00 21.58
C ASP A 469 -17.30 -13.09 21.58
N PRO A 470 -17.97 -12.94 20.43
CA PRO A 470 -19.43 -12.93 20.37
C PRO A 470 -20.08 -14.26 20.80
N GLU A 471 -19.36 -15.38 20.82
CA GLU A 471 -19.90 -16.66 21.30
C GLU A 471 -20.13 -16.67 22.82
N PHE A 472 -19.33 -15.92 23.57
CA PHE A 472 -19.34 -15.87 25.04
C PHE A 472 -19.81 -14.51 25.57
N GLY A 473 -20.32 -13.65 24.69
CA GLY A 473 -20.53 -12.25 24.96
C GLY A 473 -21.79 -11.91 25.75
N TYR A 474 -21.77 -10.74 26.40
CA TYR A 474 -22.88 -10.18 27.20
C TYR A 474 -23.25 -8.75 26.77
N SER A 475 -22.65 -8.24 25.68
CA SER A 475 -22.88 -6.87 25.20
C SER A 475 -24.26 -6.67 24.53
N ASP A 476 -25.34 -6.79 25.31
CA ASP A 476 -26.75 -6.68 24.87
C ASP A 476 -27.10 -5.28 24.29
N GLU A 477 -26.26 -4.26 24.53
CA GLU A 477 -26.44 -2.88 24.04
C GLU A 477 -25.33 -2.40 23.09
N ALA A 478 -24.72 -3.29 22.32
CA ALA A 478 -23.69 -2.87 21.36
C ALA A 478 -24.26 -1.86 20.33
N PRO A 479 -23.57 -0.72 20.07
CA PRO A 479 -23.94 0.22 19.01
C PRO A 479 -24.10 -0.48 17.65
N LYS A 480 -25.02 -0.02 16.81
CA LYS A 480 -25.23 -0.60 15.45
C LYS A 480 -23.96 -0.61 14.59
N ASN A 481 -23.09 0.39 14.76
CA ASN A 481 -21.79 0.51 14.05
C ASN A 481 -20.63 -0.20 14.78
N SER A 482 -20.91 -1.28 15.50
CA SER A 482 -19.90 -2.07 16.19
C SER A 482 -19.33 -3.21 15.34
N PHE A 483 -18.10 -3.59 15.63
CA PHE A 483 -17.44 -4.77 15.08
C PHE A 483 -16.74 -5.54 16.19
N PHE A 484 -17.19 -6.77 16.40
CA PHE A 484 -16.59 -7.71 17.35
C PHE A 484 -15.33 -8.30 16.72
N THR A 485 -14.21 -8.10 17.39
CA THR A 485 -12.89 -8.44 16.84
C THR A 485 -12.36 -9.77 17.38
N GLY A 486 -12.98 -10.33 18.41
CA GLY A 486 -12.34 -11.25 19.33
C GLY A 486 -11.60 -10.49 20.44
N ARG A 487 -11.16 -11.21 21.46
CA ARG A 487 -10.46 -10.61 22.60
C ARG A 487 -9.03 -10.26 22.20
N VAL A 488 -8.49 -9.15 22.69
CA VAL A 488 -7.11 -8.73 22.40
C VAL A 488 -6.17 -9.32 23.43
N HIS A 489 -5.12 -9.98 22.96
CA HIS A 489 -4.04 -10.49 23.79
C HIS A 489 -2.66 -10.12 23.19
N PRO A 490 -1.62 -9.90 24.01
CA PRO A 490 -0.30 -9.48 23.53
C PRO A 490 0.60 -10.59 22.96
N TYR A 491 0.22 -11.86 23.12
CA TYR A 491 1.00 -13.01 22.67
C TYR A 491 0.42 -13.63 21.39
N ASP A 492 1.30 -14.17 20.55
CA ASP A 492 0.92 -14.74 19.25
C ASP A 492 0.46 -16.19 19.43
N LEU A 493 -0.75 -16.51 18.94
CA LEU A 493 -1.36 -17.86 19.01
C LEU A 493 -0.60 -18.95 18.21
N ILE A 494 0.39 -18.56 17.40
CA ILE A 494 0.95 -19.41 16.32
C ILE A 494 2.21 -20.16 16.76
N THR A 495 2.77 -19.87 17.95
CA THR A 495 3.97 -20.57 18.41
C THR A 495 3.59 -21.48 19.58
N PRO A 496 3.53 -22.81 19.40
CA PRO A 496 3.55 -23.70 20.56
C PRO A 496 4.83 -23.39 21.34
N PRO A 497 4.79 -23.38 22.68
CA PRO A 497 5.99 -23.14 23.47
C PRO A 497 7.08 -24.10 23.00
N LYS A 498 8.24 -23.55 22.62
CA LYS A 498 9.46 -24.33 22.37
C LYS A 498 9.63 -25.31 23.52
N GLU A 499 9.92 -26.58 23.22
CA GLU A 499 10.09 -27.65 24.21
C GLU A 499 10.76 -27.16 25.50
N ASN A 500 10.14 -27.54 26.61
CA ASN A 500 10.21 -26.90 27.93
C ASN A 500 11.58 -26.98 28.62
N ASN A 501 12.57 -26.22 28.14
CA ASN A 501 13.82 -25.96 28.85
C ASN A 501 13.66 -24.97 30.01
N LEU A 502 12.54 -24.23 30.10
CA LEU A 502 12.34 -23.20 31.11
C LEU A 502 12.10 -23.81 32.51
N LYS A 503 11.25 -24.84 32.64
CA LYS A 503 11.02 -25.52 33.93
C LYS A 503 12.32 -26.08 34.51
N ARG A 504 13.10 -26.79 33.69
CA ARG A 504 14.42 -27.34 34.08
C ARG A 504 15.42 -26.27 34.47
N LYS A 505 15.37 -25.09 33.84
CA LYS A 505 16.21 -23.92 34.20
C LYS A 505 15.76 -23.24 35.48
N LEU A 506 14.45 -23.14 35.72
CA LEU A 506 13.87 -22.46 36.87
C LEU A 506 13.94 -23.30 38.13
N ASP A 507 13.73 -24.61 38.01
CA ASP A 507 13.84 -25.60 39.09
C ASP A 507 14.37 -26.96 38.58
N PRO A 508 15.65 -27.27 38.81
CA PRO A 508 16.23 -28.57 38.45
C PRO A 508 15.67 -29.74 39.26
N LYS A 509 14.98 -29.48 40.39
CA LYS A 509 14.46 -30.51 41.31
C LYS A 509 13.07 -31.04 40.93
N SER A 510 12.51 -30.59 39.79
CA SER A 510 11.21 -31.05 39.26
C SER A 510 10.01 -30.82 40.20
N LYS A 511 10.03 -29.77 41.03
CA LYS A 511 8.89 -29.38 41.87
C LYS A 511 7.70 -28.91 41.03
N LYS A 512 6.52 -28.89 41.65
CA LYS A 512 5.32 -28.28 41.06
C LYS A 512 5.47 -26.77 40.98
N LEU A 513 5.21 -26.16 39.83
CA LEU A 513 5.35 -24.73 39.59
C LEU A 513 4.00 -24.03 39.75
N ILE A 514 3.89 -23.09 40.70
CA ILE A 514 2.71 -22.27 40.93
C ILE A 514 3.04 -20.83 40.54
N ILE A 515 2.22 -20.25 39.68
CA ILE A 515 2.33 -18.84 39.29
C ILE A 515 1.18 -18.07 39.93
N ALA A 516 1.48 -16.98 40.64
CA ALA A 516 0.50 -16.07 41.21
C ALA A 516 0.67 -14.68 40.62
N SER A 517 -0.40 -14.07 40.10
CA SER A 517 -0.35 -12.71 39.55
C SER A 517 -1.54 -11.87 40.00
N ILE A 518 -1.25 -10.70 40.57
CA ILE A 518 -2.29 -9.71 40.94
C ILE A 518 -2.48 -8.63 39.88
N GLY A 519 -1.97 -8.86 38.67
CA GLY A 519 -2.15 -7.97 37.53
C GLY A 519 -1.36 -6.67 37.68
N GLY A 520 -2.07 -5.53 37.78
CA GLY A 520 -1.44 -4.21 37.84
C GLY A 520 -0.71 -3.93 39.15
N GLY A 521 -1.22 -4.49 40.26
CA GLY A 521 -0.68 -4.31 41.61
C GLY A 521 -1.35 -3.24 42.46
N LEU A 522 -2.49 -2.68 42.04
CA LEU A 522 -3.26 -1.73 42.87
C LEU A 522 -4.00 -2.41 44.02
N ASP A 523 -4.21 -3.72 43.91
CA ASP A 523 -5.09 -4.54 44.72
C ASP A 523 -4.62 -6.00 44.73
N GLY A 524 -5.26 -6.86 45.52
CA GLY A 524 -4.87 -8.27 45.67
C GLY A 524 -3.71 -8.51 46.64
N HIS A 525 -3.33 -7.51 47.44
CA HIS A 525 -2.20 -7.64 48.38
C HIS A 525 -2.45 -8.72 49.44
N GLU A 526 -3.68 -8.77 49.98
CA GLU A 526 -4.10 -9.78 50.97
C GLU A 526 -4.00 -11.20 50.41
N LEU A 527 -4.32 -11.38 49.12
CA LEU A 527 -4.17 -12.67 48.44
C LEU A 527 -2.70 -13.12 48.43
N LEU A 528 -1.76 -12.22 48.13
CA LEU A 528 -0.33 -12.55 48.13
C LEU A 528 0.15 -12.96 49.53
N THR A 529 -0.25 -12.23 50.56
CA THR A 529 0.08 -12.56 51.96
C THR A 529 -0.45 -13.95 52.34
N LYS A 530 -1.73 -14.24 52.04
CA LYS A 530 -2.33 -15.56 52.30
C LYS A 530 -1.62 -16.68 51.53
N LEU A 531 -1.24 -16.44 50.27
CA LEU A 531 -0.52 -17.43 49.46
C LEU A 531 0.87 -17.75 50.03
N ILE A 532 1.60 -16.76 50.55
CA ILE A 532 2.91 -16.98 51.18
C ILE A 532 2.76 -17.79 52.48
N ASN A 533 1.76 -17.48 53.31
CA ASN A 533 1.47 -18.26 54.52
C ASN A 533 1.10 -19.72 54.20
N VAL A 534 0.23 -19.91 53.21
CA VAL A 534 -0.21 -21.24 52.75
C VAL A 534 0.95 -22.02 52.14
N LYS A 535 1.90 -21.37 51.46
CA LYS A 535 3.07 -22.02 50.84
C LYS A 535 3.88 -22.86 51.83
N ILE A 536 4.12 -22.34 53.03
CA ILE A 536 4.87 -23.05 54.09
C ILE A 536 4.17 -24.36 54.47
N LYS A 537 2.84 -24.35 54.54
CA LYS A 537 2.02 -25.55 54.82
C LYS A 537 1.93 -26.47 53.61
N LEU A 538 1.87 -25.92 52.40
CA LEU A 538 1.79 -26.66 51.13
C LEU A 538 3.05 -27.48 50.86
N ASP A 539 4.24 -26.93 51.10
CA ASP A 539 5.50 -27.64 50.84
C ASP A 539 5.68 -28.92 51.66
N LYS A 540 5.04 -29.01 52.83
CA LYS A 540 5.00 -30.25 53.64
C LYS A 540 4.20 -31.36 52.96
N LYS A 541 3.26 -31.03 52.07
CA LYS A 541 2.38 -31.96 51.36
C LYS A 541 2.82 -32.19 49.90
N CYS A 542 3.21 -31.12 49.21
CA CYS A 542 3.57 -31.11 47.80
C CYS A 542 4.68 -30.08 47.59
N PRO A 543 5.95 -30.51 47.43
CA PRO A 543 7.05 -29.61 47.16
C PRO A 543 6.79 -28.77 45.91
N SER A 544 6.77 -27.45 46.08
CA SER A 544 6.37 -26.51 45.02
C SER A 544 7.32 -25.31 44.93
N LEU A 545 7.39 -24.69 43.75
CA LEU A 545 8.01 -23.39 43.52
C LEU A 545 6.89 -22.37 43.28
N LEU A 546 6.82 -21.30 44.08
CA LEU A 546 5.82 -20.24 43.92
C LEU A 546 6.46 -18.98 43.34
N MET A 547 6.04 -18.56 42.15
CA MET A 547 6.47 -17.30 41.55
C MET A 547 5.35 -16.27 41.60
N ILE A 548 5.62 -15.12 42.23
CA ILE A 548 4.65 -14.07 42.53
C ILE A 548 4.94 -12.86 41.65
N PHE A 549 3.97 -12.46 40.84
CA PHE A 549 3.99 -11.29 39.99
C PHE A 549 3.13 -10.18 40.61
N THR A 550 3.77 -9.14 41.16
CA THR A 550 3.07 -8.09 41.92
C THR A 550 2.46 -7.01 41.04
N GLY A 551 3.01 -6.79 39.85
CA GLY A 551 2.72 -5.63 39.02
C GLY A 551 3.49 -4.38 39.45
N ASN A 552 3.62 -3.42 38.52
CA ASN A 552 4.41 -2.21 38.71
C ASN A 552 3.75 -1.14 39.60
N THR A 553 2.43 -1.19 39.78
CA THR A 553 1.74 -0.22 40.65
C THR A 553 1.65 -0.69 42.10
N PHE A 554 2.25 -1.85 42.41
CA PHE A 554 2.33 -2.33 43.78
C PHE A 554 3.17 -1.34 44.61
N PRO A 555 2.82 -1.06 45.87
CA PRO A 555 3.61 -0.13 46.70
C PRO A 555 5.02 -0.65 46.97
N ASP A 556 6.03 0.22 46.90
CA ASP A 556 7.45 -0.17 47.05
C ASP A 556 7.79 -0.62 48.46
N ASP A 557 7.22 0.04 49.47
CA ASP A 557 7.30 -0.34 50.89
C ASP A 557 6.79 -1.77 51.13
N LYS A 558 5.62 -2.09 50.57
CA LYS A 558 5.03 -3.44 50.67
C LYS A 558 5.80 -4.49 49.88
N TYR A 559 6.42 -4.10 48.77
CA TYR A 559 7.23 -5.02 47.97
C TYR A 559 8.46 -5.48 48.75
N LEU A 560 9.16 -4.53 49.37
CA LEU A 560 10.31 -4.79 50.23
C LEU A 560 9.92 -5.63 51.46
N GLU A 561 8.75 -5.37 52.06
CA GLU A 561 8.22 -6.18 53.15
C GLU A 561 8.02 -7.65 52.75
N LEU A 562 7.44 -7.90 51.57
CA LEU A 562 7.26 -9.26 51.05
C LEU A 562 8.58 -9.93 50.68
N GLU A 563 9.51 -9.19 50.07
CA GLU A 563 10.82 -9.71 49.67
C GLU A 563 11.66 -10.16 50.89
N ASN A 564 11.64 -9.38 51.98
CA ASN A 564 12.37 -9.70 53.20
C ASN A 564 11.82 -10.93 53.94
N ASN A 565 10.54 -11.25 53.77
CA ASN A 565 9.86 -12.37 54.44
C ASN A 565 9.58 -13.55 53.49
N LEU A 566 10.21 -13.58 52.33
CA LEU A 566 9.92 -14.56 51.29
C LEU A 566 10.55 -15.94 51.61
N PRO A 567 9.79 -17.05 51.57
CA PRO A 567 10.36 -18.39 51.72
C PRO A 567 11.37 -18.74 50.61
N ALA A 568 12.29 -19.67 50.87
CA ALA A 568 13.36 -20.02 49.92
C ALA A 568 12.88 -20.53 48.54
N ASP A 569 11.72 -21.19 48.49
CA ASP A 569 11.07 -21.68 47.25
C ASP A 569 9.96 -20.73 46.75
N CYS A 570 10.12 -19.44 47.02
CA CYS A 570 9.33 -18.36 46.46
C CYS A 570 10.21 -17.41 45.65
N LYS A 571 9.68 -16.84 44.58
CA LYS A 571 10.32 -15.76 43.83
C LYS A 571 9.34 -14.61 43.66
N LEU A 572 9.76 -13.41 43.99
CA LEU A 572 8.97 -12.19 43.82
C LEU A 572 9.45 -11.46 42.55
N ILE A 573 8.52 -11.10 41.68
CA ILE A 573 8.80 -10.43 40.39
C ILE A 573 7.87 -9.23 40.27
N ARG A 574 8.45 -8.05 40.02
CA ARG A 574 7.66 -6.83 39.83
C ARG A 574 6.79 -6.92 38.57
N PHE A 575 7.43 -7.16 37.44
CA PHE A 575 6.81 -7.24 36.13
C PHE A 575 7.73 -7.97 35.16
N ASP A 576 7.15 -8.86 34.35
CA ASP A 576 7.84 -9.52 33.24
C ASP A 576 6.90 -9.52 32.03
N SER A 577 7.43 -9.08 30.87
CA SER A 577 6.67 -9.05 29.62
C SER A 577 6.41 -10.43 29.02
N ASN A 578 7.02 -11.49 29.57
CA ASN A 578 6.90 -12.88 29.12
C ASN A 578 6.17 -13.77 30.14
N LEU A 579 5.25 -13.20 30.95
CA LEU A 579 4.41 -13.94 31.91
C LEU A 579 3.86 -15.27 31.34
N MET A 580 3.46 -15.30 30.06
CA MET A 580 2.88 -16.50 29.45
C MET A 580 3.84 -17.68 29.37
N ASP A 581 5.15 -17.46 29.22
CA ASP A 581 6.13 -18.55 29.20
C ASP A 581 6.12 -19.30 30.54
N TYR A 582 5.93 -18.57 31.64
CA TYR A 582 5.76 -19.14 32.97
C TYR A 582 4.40 -19.85 33.10
N VAL A 583 3.31 -19.24 32.62
CA VAL A 583 1.95 -19.79 32.72
C VAL A 583 1.81 -21.11 31.93
N HIS A 584 2.38 -21.22 30.73
CA HIS A 584 2.41 -22.45 29.94
C HIS A 584 3.19 -23.59 30.61
N THR A 585 4.10 -23.24 31.52
CA THR A 585 4.99 -24.20 32.21
C THR A 585 4.45 -24.57 33.60
N ALA A 586 3.49 -23.80 34.11
CA ALA A 586 2.96 -23.91 35.45
C ALA A 586 2.08 -25.17 35.62
N ASP A 587 2.10 -25.73 36.82
CA ASP A 587 1.14 -26.74 37.26
C ASP A 587 -0.14 -26.09 37.82
N LEU A 588 -0.07 -24.82 38.24
CA LEU A 588 -1.22 -24.03 38.70
C LEU A 588 -0.99 -22.54 38.42
N PHE A 589 -2.00 -21.87 37.87
CA PHE A 589 -2.01 -20.43 37.71
C PHE A 589 -3.11 -19.80 38.58
N ILE A 590 -2.71 -18.87 39.46
CA ILE A 590 -3.57 -18.13 40.37
C ILE A 590 -3.53 -16.67 39.94
N SER A 591 -4.68 -16.05 39.69
CA SER A 591 -4.69 -14.63 39.36
C SER A 591 -5.96 -13.89 39.75
N MET A 592 -5.88 -12.57 39.71
CA MET A 592 -7.06 -11.71 39.70
C MET A 592 -7.79 -11.87 38.36
N ALA A 593 -9.13 -11.91 38.36
CA ALA A 593 -9.94 -12.14 37.15
C ALA A 593 -10.08 -10.90 36.22
N GLY A 594 -9.01 -10.10 36.08
CA GLY A 594 -8.96 -8.99 35.14
C GLY A 594 -8.88 -9.44 33.68
N TYR A 595 -9.24 -8.56 32.73
CA TYR A 595 -9.30 -8.87 31.29
C TYR A 595 -8.06 -9.61 30.73
N ASN A 596 -6.85 -9.09 30.98
CA ASN A 596 -5.61 -9.69 30.46
C ASN A 596 -5.28 -11.02 31.15
N SER A 597 -5.48 -11.10 32.47
CA SER A 597 -5.22 -12.32 33.24
C SER A 597 -6.18 -13.44 32.84
N LEU A 598 -7.47 -13.13 32.68
CA LEU A 598 -8.47 -14.07 32.19
C LEU A 598 -8.12 -14.58 30.78
N ASN A 599 -7.69 -13.69 29.88
CA ASN A 599 -7.23 -14.11 28.55
C ASN A 599 -6.01 -15.05 28.63
N SER A 600 -5.13 -14.86 29.61
CA SER A 600 -4.00 -15.76 29.87
C SER A 600 -4.47 -17.15 30.32
N HIS A 601 -5.52 -17.22 31.15
CA HIS A 601 -6.16 -18.48 31.55
C HIS A 601 -6.88 -19.19 30.40
N LEU A 602 -7.43 -18.46 29.43
CA LEU A 602 -8.12 -19.00 28.26
C LEU A 602 -7.15 -19.54 27.18
N LEU A 603 -5.87 -19.16 27.24
CA LEU A 603 -4.82 -19.60 26.29
C LEU A 603 -4.13 -20.90 26.65
N THR A 604 -4.34 -21.38 27.88
CA THR A 604 -3.58 -22.49 28.43
C THR A 604 -4.52 -23.48 29.09
N ASP A 605 -4.18 -24.76 29.01
CA ASP A 605 -4.87 -25.81 29.77
C ASP A 605 -4.43 -25.85 31.24
N THR A 606 -3.57 -24.91 31.66
CA THR A 606 -3.08 -24.78 33.03
C THR A 606 -4.26 -24.67 34.01
N PRO A 607 -4.31 -25.50 35.07
CA PRO A 607 -5.29 -25.36 36.14
C PRO A 607 -5.34 -23.93 36.68
N SER A 608 -6.55 -23.41 36.89
CA SER A 608 -6.78 -22.00 37.19
C SER A 608 -7.47 -21.82 38.55
N MET A 609 -7.06 -20.79 39.29
CA MET A 609 -7.83 -20.21 40.39
C MET A 609 -7.95 -18.70 40.20
N LEU A 610 -9.19 -18.19 40.30
CA LEU A 610 -9.51 -16.79 40.02
C LEU A 610 -10.06 -16.09 41.26
N PHE A 611 -9.46 -14.93 41.57
CA PHE A 611 -9.82 -14.10 42.73
C PHE A 611 -10.25 -12.72 42.23
N PRO A 612 -11.51 -12.53 41.79
CA PRO A 612 -11.98 -11.24 41.31
C PRO A 612 -11.95 -10.17 42.41
N ARG A 613 -11.92 -8.91 41.97
CA ARG A 613 -12.02 -7.72 42.84
C ARG A 613 -13.36 -7.66 43.58
N LEU A 614 -13.31 -7.35 44.87
CA LEU A 614 -14.51 -7.16 45.69
C LEU A 614 -15.28 -5.88 45.32
N SER A 615 -14.58 -4.84 44.87
CA SER A 615 -15.16 -3.54 44.53
C SER A 615 -15.73 -3.47 43.11
N ASP A 616 -15.58 -4.53 42.30
CA ASP A 616 -15.87 -4.50 40.87
C ASP A 616 -16.45 -5.84 40.38
N GLN A 617 -17.76 -5.84 40.14
CA GLN A 617 -18.49 -7.02 39.65
C GLN A 617 -18.10 -7.42 38.23
N GLU A 618 -17.46 -6.53 37.44
CA GLU A 618 -17.06 -6.79 36.06
C GLU A 618 -16.08 -7.98 35.96
N GLN A 619 -15.25 -8.22 36.97
CA GLN A 619 -14.31 -9.36 36.97
C GLN A 619 -15.02 -10.70 37.24
N SER A 620 -15.94 -10.73 38.19
CA SER A 620 -16.71 -11.93 38.52
C SER A 620 -17.60 -12.35 37.36
N ILE A 621 -18.32 -11.40 36.76
CA ILE A 621 -19.18 -11.64 35.58
C ILE A 621 -18.37 -12.26 34.45
N ARG A 622 -17.18 -11.70 34.14
CA ARG A 622 -16.32 -12.29 33.09
C ARG A 622 -15.92 -13.72 33.39
N ALA A 623 -15.49 -14.01 34.62
CA ALA A 623 -15.02 -15.34 34.94
C ALA A 623 -16.17 -16.36 34.82
N GLU A 624 -17.35 -16.01 35.32
CA GLU A 624 -18.56 -16.82 35.26
C GLU A 624 -19.02 -17.08 33.82
N LEU A 625 -18.95 -16.10 32.92
CA LEU A 625 -19.26 -16.27 31.49
C LEU A 625 -18.42 -17.37 30.81
N PHE A 626 -17.19 -17.56 31.27
CA PHE A 626 -16.30 -18.62 30.77
C PHE A 626 -16.31 -19.87 31.67
N GLY A 627 -17.24 -19.97 32.61
CA GLY A 627 -17.42 -21.15 33.48
C GLY A 627 -16.38 -21.29 34.59
N PHE A 628 -15.63 -20.23 34.93
CA PHE A 628 -14.67 -20.30 36.02
C PHE A 628 -15.32 -20.13 37.38
N LYS A 629 -14.90 -20.95 38.35
CA LYS A 629 -15.19 -20.73 39.78
C LYS A 629 -14.39 -19.54 40.30
N CYS A 630 -15.10 -18.55 40.85
CA CYS A 630 -14.52 -17.40 41.53
C CYS A 630 -14.35 -17.67 43.03
N TYR A 631 -13.24 -17.19 43.59
CA TYR A 631 -12.95 -17.27 45.02
C TYR A 631 -12.84 -15.86 45.62
N ASN A 632 -13.33 -15.69 46.84
CA ASN A 632 -13.23 -14.42 47.56
C ASN A 632 -11.98 -14.45 48.45
N TYR A 633 -10.98 -13.63 48.11
CA TYR A 633 -9.71 -13.60 48.85
C TYR A 633 -9.84 -13.07 50.27
N ALA A 634 -10.88 -12.29 50.60
CA ALA A 634 -11.10 -11.78 51.96
C ALA A 634 -11.72 -12.85 52.87
N THR A 635 -12.66 -13.65 52.36
CA THR A 635 -13.42 -14.61 53.17
C THR A 635 -12.86 -16.03 53.16
N ILE A 636 -12.08 -16.42 52.15
CA ILE A 636 -11.46 -17.76 52.11
C ILE A 636 -10.44 -17.91 53.25
N SER A 637 -10.56 -19.00 54.01
CA SER A 637 -9.61 -19.33 55.07
C SER A 637 -8.30 -19.90 54.47
N GLU A 638 -7.19 -19.82 55.20
CA GLU A 638 -5.93 -20.43 54.76
C GLU A 638 -6.03 -21.96 54.59
N GLU A 639 -6.84 -22.63 55.41
CA GLU A 639 -7.07 -24.07 55.32
C GLU A 639 -7.85 -24.46 54.07
N GLU A 640 -8.89 -23.70 53.76
CA GLU A 640 -9.68 -23.88 52.54
C GLU A 640 -8.85 -23.56 51.29
N LEU A 641 -8.07 -22.47 51.31
CA LEU A 641 -7.16 -22.11 50.22
C LEU A 641 -6.11 -23.21 49.97
N LEU A 642 -5.52 -23.77 51.04
CA LEU A 642 -4.60 -24.91 50.95
C LEU A 642 -5.26 -26.14 50.32
N LYS A 643 -6.51 -26.46 50.73
CA LYS A 643 -7.29 -27.58 50.20
C LYS A 643 -7.56 -27.43 48.70
N GLU A 644 -7.97 -26.24 48.28
CA GLU A 644 -8.28 -25.94 46.87
C GLU A 644 -7.02 -25.96 45.99
N ILE A 645 -5.90 -25.38 46.45
CA ILE A 645 -4.62 -25.42 45.74
C ILE A 645 -4.15 -26.88 45.55
N ASN A 646 -4.18 -27.68 46.62
CA ASN A 646 -3.74 -29.08 46.55
C ASN A 646 -4.65 -29.92 45.62
N SER A 647 -5.95 -29.66 45.64
CA SER A 647 -6.91 -30.26 44.70
C SER A 647 -6.56 -29.92 43.26
N LYS A 648 -6.36 -28.64 42.93
CA LYS A 648 -6.04 -28.18 41.57
C LYS A 648 -4.70 -28.69 41.05
N LEU A 649 -3.70 -28.87 41.91
CA LEU A 649 -2.40 -29.46 41.54
C LEU A 649 -2.47 -30.96 41.23
N SER A 650 -3.53 -31.64 41.68
CA SER A 650 -3.75 -33.08 41.51
C SER A 650 -4.63 -33.42 40.30
N ILE A 651 -5.34 -32.43 39.74
CA ILE A 651 -6.23 -32.59 38.60
C ILE A 651 -5.42 -32.50 37.29
N ALA A 652 -5.69 -33.39 36.34
CA ALA A 652 -5.11 -33.29 35.00
C ALA A 652 -5.61 -32.00 34.29
N PRO A 653 -4.80 -31.37 33.42
CA PRO A 653 -5.21 -30.18 32.68
C PRO A 653 -6.59 -30.38 32.02
N GLU A 654 -7.56 -29.52 32.37
CA GLU A 654 -8.88 -29.54 31.74
C GLU A 654 -8.79 -28.86 30.38
N VAL A 655 -9.30 -29.51 29.34
CA VAL A 655 -9.44 -28.90 28.00
C VAL A 655 -10.52 -27.81 28.10
N LYS A 656 -10.10 -26.55 28.00
CA LYS A 656 -11.01 -25.41 28.07
C LYS A 656 -11.63 -25.12 26.70
N LYS A 657 -12.84 -24.54 26.67
CA LYS A 657 -13.41 -23.98 25.44
C LYS A 657 -12.48 -22.87 24.90
N LEU A 658 -12.16 -22.97 23.61
CA LEU A 658 -11.24 -22.05 22.94
C LEU A 658 -11.96 -20.73 22.60
N ALA A 659 -11.69 -19.69 23.40
CA ALA A 659 -12.14 -18.34 23.06
C ALA A 659 -11.35 -17.78 21.87
N ASN A 660 -11.98 -16.93 21.06
CA ASN A 660 -11.35 -16.18 19.99
C ASN A 660 -10.48 -15.04 20.55
N LEU A 661 -9.17 -15.25 20.56
CA LEU A 661 -8.18 -14.30 21.09
C LEU A 661 -7.39 -13.56 19.99
N ASN A 662 -7.87 -13.60 18.74
CA ASN A 662 -7.24 -12.94 17.59
C ASN A 662 -7.59 -11.44 17.47
N GLY A 663 -8.11 -10.81 18.53
CA GLY A 663 -8.64 -9.44 18.49
C GLY A 663 -7.72 -8.44 17.82
N ALA A 664 -6.43 -8.45 18.15
CA ALA A 664 -5.47 -7.52 17.58
C ALA A 664 -5.25 -7.73 16.07
N GLN A 665 -5.13 -9.00 15.65
CA GLN A 665 -4.96 -9.36 14.25
C GLN A 665 -6.21 -9.03 13.44
N THR A 666 -7.40 -9.31 13.96
CA THR A 666 -8.70 -8.97 13.35
C THR A 666 -8.84 -7.46 13.19
N THR A 667 -8.52 -6.67 14.22
CA THR A 667 -8.52 -5.20 14.14
C THR A 667 -7.54 -4.68 13.08
N ALA A 668 -6.31 -5.20 13.05
CA ALA A 668 -5.31 -4.79 12.08
C ALA A 668 -5.75 -5.10 10.64
N ARG A 669 -6.33 -6.29 10.42
CA ARG A 669 -6.92 -6.74 9.16
C ARG A 669 -8.04 -5.81 8.69
N PHE A 670 -8.98 -5.48 9.58
CA PHE A 670 -10.05 -4.52 9.31
C PHE A 670 -9.47 -3.15 8.91
N ILE A 671 -8.51 -2.62 9.67
CA ILE A 671 -7.88 -1.31 9.40
C ILE A 671 -7.20 -1.29 8.03
N THR A 672 -6.49 -2.37 7.69
CA THR A 672 -5.87 -2.53 6.38
C THR A 672 -6.91 -2.39 5.28
N LYS A 673 -8.07 -3.02 5.45
CA LYS A 673 -9.16 -2.96 4.49
C LYS A 673 -9.81 -1.60 4.41
N ALA A 674 -10.12 -0.99 5.55
CA ALA A 674 -10.65 0.36 5.60
C ALA A 674 -9.72 1.29 4.81
N LEU A 675 -8.41 1.25 5.07
CA LEU A 675 -7.36 2.03 4.39
C LEU A 675 -7.22 1.77 2.88
N SER A 676 -7.61 0.61 2.35
CA SER A 676 -7.45 0.25 0.94
C SER A 676 -8.72 0.40 0.09
N LEU A 677 -9.90 0.10 0.65
CA LEU A 677 -11.15 0.07 -0.10
C LEU A 677 -11.64 1.49 -0.41
N LYS A 678 -11.86 1.77 -1.70
CA LYS A 678 -12.29 3.08 -2.19
C LYS A 678 -13.74 3.10 -2.64
N SER A 679 -14.20 2.04 -3.28
CA SER A 679 -15.57 1.96 -3.84
C SER A 679 -16.18 0.56 -3.77
N VAL A 680 -17.49 0.48 -3.60
CA VAL A 680 -18.25 -0.78 -3.72
C VAL A 680 -19.29 -0.68 -4.83
N LYS A 681 -19.36 -1.71 -5.68
CA LYS A 681 -20.37 -1.84 -6.74
C LYS A 681 -21.42 -2.87 -6.34
N ILE A 682 -22.67 -2.44 -6.17
CA ILE A 682 -23.78 -3.27 -5.70
C ILE A 682 -24.74 -3.52 -6.85
N ARG A 683 -24.95 -4.79 -7.15
CA ARG A 683 -26.03 -5.23 -8.03
C ARG A 683 -27.26 -5.49 -7.21
N ILE A 684 -28.20 -4.58 -7.34
CA ILE A 684 -29.39 -4.59 -6.49
C ILE A 684 -30.49 -5.50 -7.05
N THR A 685 -30.50 -5.74 -8.36
CA THR A 685 -31.48 -6.59 -9.04
C THR A 685 -30.91 -7.14 -10.36
N THR A 686 -31.43 -8.27 -10.83
CA THR A 686 -31.22 -8.76 -12.22
C THR A 686 -32.34 -8.35 -13.17
N LYS A 687 -33.48 -7.84 -12.66
CA LYS A 687 -34.59 -7.30 -13.47
C LYS A 687 -34.13 -6.12 -14.31
N CYS A 688 -34.66 -6.01 -15.52
CA CYS A 688 -34.32 -4.93 -16.44
C CYS A 688 -35.42 -4.77 -17.50
N ASP A 689 -35.75 -3.52 -17.83
CA ASP A 689 -36.85 -3.10 -18.71
C ASP A 689 -36.50 -3.02 -20.20
N LEU A 690 -35.25 -3.33 -20.56
CA LEU A 690 -34.77 -3.52 -21.94
C LEU A 690 -34.67 -5.00 -22.31
N ASN A 691 -33.90 -5.43 -23.31
CA ASN A 691 -33.48 -6.83 -23.51
C ASN A 691 -32.22 -6.93 -24.38
N CYS A 692 -31.13 -6.31 -23.93
CA CYS A 692 -29.95 -6.13 -24.78
C CYS A 692 -29.35 -7.46 -25.23
N SER A 693 -29.03 -7.58 -26.52
CA SER A 693 -28.59 -8.85 -27.12
C SER A 693 -27.26 -9.39 -26.60
N MET A 694 -26.42 -8.54 -26.00
CA MET A 694 -25.14 -8.92 -25.39
C MET A 694 -25.23 -9.22 -23.88
N CYS A 695 -26.40 -9.08 -23.25
CA CYS A 695 -26.54 -9.13 -21.79
C CYS A 695 -26.53 -10.58 -21.26
N SER A 696 -25.68 -10.86 -20.28
CA SER A 696 -25.58 -12.17 -19.62
C SER A 696 -26.33 -12.27 -18.28
N TRP A 697 -26.87 -11.16 -17.78
CA TRP A 697 -27.26 -10.98 -16.38
C TRP A 697 -28.70 -11.42 -16.05
N ARG A 698 -29.52 -11.73 -17.05
CA ARG A 698 -30.97 -11.98 -16.89
C ARG A 698 -31.33 -13.44 -16.61
N LYS A 699 -30.35 -14.30 -16.43
CA LYS A 699 -30.57 -15.76 -16.34
C LYS A 699 -31.42 -16.18 -15.13
N LYS A 700 -31.42 -15.39 -14.05
CA LYS A 700 -32.18 -15.64 -12.82
C LYS A 700 -32.84 -14.35 -12.35
N ASP A 701 -34.06 -14.43 -11.83
CA ASP A 701 -34.73 -13.30 -11.17
C ASP A 701 -34.27 -13.22 -9.71
N GLU A 702 -33.41 -12.26 -9.41
CA GLU A 702 -32.79 -12.06 -8.11
C GLU A 702 -32.84 -10.57 -7.75
N GLN A 703 -33.11 -10.27 -6.49
CA GLN A 703 -33.16 -8.90 -5.98
C GLN A 703 -32.73 -8.88 -4.51
N LEU A 704 -31.90 -7.91 -4.14
CA LEU A 704 -31.53 -7.68 -2.76
C LEU A 704 -32.66 -6.99 -1.99
N ASP A 705 -32.97 -7.49 -0.80
CA ASP A 705 -33.93 -6.84 0.08
C ASP A 705 -33.46 -5.46 0.56
N LYS A 706 -34.39 -4.51 0.73
CA LYS A 706 -34.11 -3.13 1.17
C LYS A 706 -33.35 -3.09 2.51
N ASN A 707 -33.75 -3.89 3.50
CA ASN A 707 -33.12 -3.87 4.82
C ASN A 707 -31.72 -4.48 4.78
N LYS A 708 -31.51 -5.49 3.93
CA LYS A 708 -30.17 -6.03 3.65
C LYS A 708 -29.26 -5.00 3.00
N ILE A 709 -29.77 -4.21 2.05
CA ILE A 709 -29.01 -3.10 1.44
C ILE A 709 -28.67 -2.04 2.48
N TYR A 710 -29.58 -1.69 3.39
CA TYR A 710 -29.30 -0.72 4.46
C TYR A 710 -28.17 -1.20 5.38
N THR A 711 -28.24 -2.46 5.82
CA THR A 711 -27.20 -3.10 6.63
C THR A 711 -25.85 -3.08 5.90
N LEU A 712 -25.87 -3.40 4.60
CA LEU A 712 -24.68 -3.34 3.76
C LEU A 712 -24.12 -1.92 3.64
N LEU A 713 -24.97 -0.90 3.47
CA LEU A 713 -24.53 0.50 3.41
C LEU A 713 -23.96 0.99 4.74
N ASP A 714 -24.47 0.49 5.87
CA ASP A 714 -23.90 0.73 7.20
C ASP A 714 -22.50 0.14 7.31
N ASP A 715 -22.29 -1.10 6.87
CA ASP A 715 -20.96 -1.72 6.84
C ASP A 715 -19.98 -0.99 5.89
N ILE A 716 -20.45 -0.57 4.71
CA ILE A 716 -19.67 0.21 3.73
C ILE A 716 -19.24 1.56 4.33
N SER A 717 -20.14 2.24 5.04
CA SER A 717 -19.86 3.48 5.75
C SER A 717 -18.86 3.25 6.88
N MET A 718 -19.00 2.16 7.64
CA MET A 718 -18.07 1.79 8.71
C MET A 718 -16.66 1.48 8.20
N LEU A 719 -16.54 0.82 7.04
CA LEU A 719 -15.28 0.62 6.33
C LEU A 719 -14.72 1.94 5.73
N SER A 720 -15.44 3.05 5.89
CA SER A 720 -15.09 4.38 5.41
C SER A 720 -14.83 4.41 3.89
N VAL A 721 -15.61 3.63 3.15
CA VAL A 721 -15.61 3.63 1.69
C VAL A 721 -16.16 4.98 1.20
N LYS A 722 -15.55 5.55 0.16
CA LYS A 722 -15.93 6.88 -0.32
C LYS A 722 -17.16 6.86 -1.23
N SER A 723 -17.28 5.82 -2.08
CA SER A 723 -18.33 5.77 -3.08
C SER A 723 -19.00 4.40 -3.21
N VAL A 724 -20.27 4.45 -3.60
CA VAL A 724 -21.07 3.28 -3.94
C VAL A 724 -21.63 3.43 -5.36
N ASN A 725 -21.63 2.35 -6.13
CA ASN A 725 -22.23 2.27 -7.45
C ASN A 725 -23.38 1.28 -7.44
N PHE A 726 -24.60 1.74 -7.69
CA PHE A 726 -25.76 0.88 -7.87
C PHE A 726 -25.91 0.50 -9.35
N THR A 727 -26.05 -0.79 -9.60
CA THR A 727 -26.12 -1.40 -10.93
C THR A 727 -26.94 -2.69 -10.87
N GLY A 728 -26.88 -3.55 -11.88
CA GLY A 728 -27.61 -4.82 -11.93
C GLY A 728 -28.02 -5.16 -13.35
N GLY A 729 -29.25 -5.62 -13.51
CA GLY A 729 -30.00 -5.49 -14.74
C GLY A 729 -30.27 -4.00 -15.02
N GLU A 730 -31.32 -3.43 -14.44
CA GLU A 730 -31.56 -1.98 -14.41
C GLU A 730 -31.90 -1.55 -12.97
N PRO A 731 -31.06 -0.74 -12.30
CA PRO A 731 -31.31 -0.37 -10.92
C PRO A 731 -32.61 0.42 -10.71
N THR A 732 -33.08 1.17 -11.72
CA THR A 732 -34.34 1.94 -11.61
C THR A 732 -35.60 1.07 -11.61
N THR A 733 -35.51 -0.24 -11.87
CA THR A 733 -36.64 -1.17 -11.72
C THR A 733 -36.79 -1.71 -10.30
N HIS A 734 -35.83 -1.44 -9.41
CA HIS A 734 -35.92 -1.86 -8.03
C HIS A 734 -36.96 -1.01 -7.27
N SER A 735 -37.97 -1.64 -6.69
CA SER A 735 -39.12 -0.97 -6.04
C SER A 735 -38.72 0.08 -5.00
N ASN A 736 -37.61 -0.15 -4.28
CA ASN A 736 -37.11 0.76 -3.24
C ASN A 736 -35.86 1.58 -3.64
N ILE A 737 -35.54 1.75 -4.92
CA ILE A 737 -34.32 2.45 -5.35
C ILE A 737 -34.20 3.88 -4.78
N GLU A 738 -35.31 4.62 -4.72
CA GLU A 738 -35.35 5.97 -4.18
C GLU A 738 -34.93 6.02 -2.71
N ASP A 739 -35.49 5.13 -1.90
CA ASP A 739 -35.14 4.99 -0.48
C ASP A 739 -33.66 4.60 -0.30
N ILE A 740 -33.17 3.68 -1.14
CA ILE A 740 -31.80 3.16 -1.09
C ILE A 740 -30.77 4.26 -1.37
N VAL A 741 -30.95 5.05 -2.44
CA VAL A 741 -30.00 6.14 -2.76
C VAL A 741 -30.05 7.25 -1.71
N LYS A 742 -31.25 7.55 -1.17
CA LYS A 742 -31.42 8.53 -0.10
C LYS A 742 -30.69 8.09 1.17
N TYR A 743 -30.80 6.80 1.53
CA TYR A 743 -30.08 6.24 2.67
C TYR A 743 -28.56 6.26 2.46
N ALA A 744 -28.08 5.85 1.28
CA ALA A 744 -26.67 5.90 0.94
C ALA A 744 -26.11 7.33 1.04
N LYS A 745 -26.84 8.33 0.56
CA LYS A 745 -26.46 9.74 0.63
C LYS A 745 -26.43 10.26 2.06
N ALA A 746 -27.42 9.89 2.88
CA ALA A 746 -27.47 10.23 4.30
C ALA A 746 -26.29 9.64 5.10
N LYS A 747 -25.70 8.53 4.64
CA LYS A 747 -24.47 7.94 5.22
C LYS A 747 -23.18 8.62 4.75
N GLY A 748 -23.28 9.71 3.99
CA GLY A 748 -22.14 10.48 3.50
C GLY A 748 -21.41 9.84 2.32
N LEU A 749 -22.00 8.84 1.67
CA LEU A 749 -21.40 8.18 0.50
C LEU A 749 -21.58 9.03 -0.76
N GLN A 750 -20.58 9.00 -1.64
CA GLN A 750 -20.77 9.43 -3.02
C GLN A 750 -21.55 8.35 -3.77
N VAL A 751 -22.72 8.72 -4.27
CA VAL A 751 -23.65 7.77 -4.90
C VAL A 751 -23.53 7.87 -6.41
N SER A 752 -23.31 6.73 -7.05
CA SER A 752 -23.31 6.61 -8.50
C SER A 752 -24.30 5.56 -8.97
N LEU A 753 -24.89 5.79 -10.15
CA LEU A 753 -25.86 4.89 -10.75
C LEU A 753 -25.38 4.49 -12.15
N SER A 754 -25.34 3.18 -12.44
CA SER A 754 -25.16 2.67 -13.80
C SER A 754 -26.51 2.22 -14.35
N THR A 755 -27.05 2.98 -15.30
CA THR A 755 -28.42 2.83 -15.82
C THR A 755 -28.45 2.83 -17.35
N ASN A 756 -29.51 2.25 -17.91
CA ASN A 756 -29.82 2.34 -19.34
C ASN A 756 -30.52 3.66 -19.74
N GLY A 757 -30.95 4.47 -18.78
CA GLY A 757 -31.58 5.78 -19.03
C GLY A 757 -33.01 5.73 -19.57
N PHE A 758 -33.67 4.58 -19.62
CA PHE A 758 -35.03 4.43 -20.14
C PHE A 758 -36.11 4.94 -19.17
N ASN A 759 -35.97 4.62 -17.87
CA ASN A 759 -36.94 5.00 -16.84
C ASN A 759 -36.71 6.42 -16.30
N GLN A 760 -37.08 7.42 -17.10
CA GLN A 760 -36.85 8.83 -16.79
C GLN A 760 -37.63 9.32 -15.56
N SER A 761 -38.82 8.77 -15.30
CA SER A 761 -39.64 9.18 -14.15
C SER A 761 -38.97 8.81 -12.83
N MET A 762 -38.39 7.61 -12.73
CA MET A 762 -37.61 7.22 -11.56
C MET A 762 -36.30 7.99 -11.47
N LEU A 763 -35.59 8.19 -12.59
CA LEU A 763 -34.36 8.97 -12.63
C LEU A 763 -34.56 10.39 -12.08
N THR A 764 -35.70 11.01 -12.40
CA THR A 764 -36.10 12.34 -11.89
C THR A 764 -36.27 12.37 -10.38
N LYS A 765 -36.75 11.29 -9.76
CA LYS A 765 -36.92 11.22 -8.30
C LYS A 765 -35.59 11.07 -7.57
N ILE A 766 -34.66 10.32 -8.15
CA ILE A 766 -33.39 9.98 -7.49
C ILE A 766 -32.25 10.96 -7.76
N ILE A 767 -32.36 11.81 -8.79
CA ILE A 767 -31.31 12.77 -9.18
C ILE A 767 -30.76 13.63 -8.03
N PRO A 768 -31.55 14.11 -7.04
CA PRO A 768 -31.00 14.94 -5.96
C PRO A 768 -30.01 14.20 -5.06
N TYR A 769 -29.99 12.87 -5.12
CA TYR A 769 -29.14 12.01 -4.30
C TYR A 769 -27.96 11.40 -5.07
N LEU A 770 -27.83 11.68 -6.37
CA LEU A 770 -26.75 11.16 -7.22
C LEU A 770 -25.62 12.17 -7.34
N ASP A 771 -24.38 11.68 -7.27
CA ASP A 771 -23.17 12.46 -7.56
C ASP A 771 -22.66 12.18 -8.98
N PHE A 772 -22.84 10.93 -9.45
CA PHE A 772 -22.38 10.48 -10.76
C PHE A 772 -23.40 9.56 -11.42
N ALA A 773 -23.39 9.52 -12.75
CA ALA A 773 -24.19 8.59 -13.54
C ALA A 773 -23.35 7.99 -14.67
N ASP A 774 -23.48 6.68 -14.87
CA ASP A 774 -22.99 5.96 -16.03
C ASP A 774 -24.19 5.56 -16.88
N ILE A 775 -24.27 6.05 -18.12
CA ILE A 775 -25.36 5.74 -19.04
C ILE A 775 -24.83 4.94 -20.21
N SER A 776 -25.58 3.90 -20.58
CA SER A 776 -25.18 3.02 -21.68
C SER A 776 -25.91 3.39 -22.98
N ILE A 777 -25.17 3.65 -24.06
CA ILE A 777 -25.68 3.87 -25.42
C ILE A 777 -24.71 3.22 -26.41
N ASP A 778 -25.22 2.43 -27.36
CA ASP A 778 -24.35 1.57 -28.19
C ASP A 778 -24.30 1.96 -29.66
N SER A 779 -25.08 2.95 -30.10
CA SER A 779 -25.01 3.49 -31.46
C SER A 779 -25.47 4.94 -31.52
N TYR A 780 -25.02 5.67 -32.53
CA TYR A 780 -25.55 7.00 -32.90
C TYR A 780 -26.82 6.91 -33.74
N GLN A 781 -27.15 5.71 -34.26
CA GLN A 781 -28.35 5.45 -35.04
C GLN A 781 -29.43 4.88 -34.11
N ALA A 782 -30.63 5.48 -34.16
CA ALA A 782 -31.74 5.11 -33.28
C ALA A 782 -32.13 3.64 -33.45
N ASP A 783 -32.41 3.19 -34.67
CA ASP A 783 -32.87 1.82 -34.94
C ASP A 783 -31.82 0.78 -34.53
N LEU A 784 -30.54 1.03 -34.82
CA LEU A 784 -29.47 0.13 -34.42
C LEU A 784 -29.33 0.08 -32.90
N ASN A 785 -29.31 1.22 -32.20
CA ASN A 785 -29.26 1.23 -30.74
C ASN A 785 -30.45 0.48 -30.13
N ASP A 786 -31.67 0.74 -30.63
CA ASP A 786 -32.90 0.11 -30.14
C ASP A 786 -32.91 -1.39 -30.36
N ASN A 787 -32.40 -1.86 -31.51
CA ASN A 787 -32.22 -3.28 -31.81
C ASN A 787 -31.20 -3.93 -30.86
N ILE A 788 -30.05 -3.29 -30.65
CA ILE A 788 -29.02 -3.76 -29.71
C ILE A 788 -29.57 -3.85 -28.28
N ARG A 789 -30.35 -2.84 -27.87
CA ARG A 789 -30.97 -2.73 -26.55
C ARG A 789 -32.23 -3.56 -26.39
N GLY A 790 -32.81 -4.06 -27.49
CA GLY A 790 -34.00 -4.90 -27.50
C GLY A 790 -35.32 -4.16 -27.22
N LYS A 791 -35.39 -2.84 -27.46
CA LYS A 791 -36.62 -2.04 -27.25
C LYS A 791 -36.63 -0.77 -28.09
N LYS A 792 -37.73 -0.57 -28.83
CA LYS A 792 -37.99 0.67 -29.59
C LYS A 792 -38.16 1.87 -28.65
N GLY A 793 -37.56 3.00 -29.02
CA GLY A 793 -37.55 4.25 -28.25
C GLY A 793 -36.41 4.37 -27.23
N ALA A 794 -35.56 3.35 -27.08
CA ALA A 794 -34.48 3.37 -26.09
C ALA A 794 -33.44 4.47 -26.36
N PHE A 795 -33.11 4.72 -27.63
CA PHE A 795 -32.16 5.75 -28.04
C PHE A 795 -32.59 7.15 -27.61
N TYR A 796 -33.81 7.55 -27.95
CA TYR A 796 -34.32 8.89 -27.63
C TYR A 796 -34.51 9.07 -26.12
N ALA A 797 -35.04 8.06 -25.42
CA ALA A 797 -35.13 8.09 -23.96
C ALA A 797 -33.75 8.28 -23.30
N THR A 798 -32.72 7.61 -23.81
CA THR A 798 -31.34 7.75 -23.34
C THR A 798 -30.81 9.17 -23.56
N ILE A 799 -31.02 9.74 -24.75
CA ILE A 799 -30.62 11.13 -25.05
C ILE A 799 -31.28 12.13 -24.10
N ASP A 800 -32.59 11.97 -23.88
CA ASP A 800 -33.34 12.88 -23.02
C ASP A 800 -32.91 12.74 -21.55
N SER A 801 -32.59 11.53 -21.10
CA SER A 801 -31.98 11.29 -19.78
C SER A 801 -30.61 11.95 -19.63
N VAL A 802 -29.73 11.88 -20.64
CA VAL A 802 -28.43 12.57 -20.61
C VAL A 802 -28.61 14.09 -20.54
N ARG A 803 -29.49 14.65 -21.36
CA ARG A 803 -29.81 16.09 -21.34
C ARG A 803 -30.38 16.53 -20.00
N PHE A 804 -31.29 15.74 -19.44
CA PHE A 804 -31.90 15.99 -18.14
C PHE A 804 -30.88 15.99 -17.01
N LEU A 805 -29.97 15.00 -16.97
CA LEU A 805 -28.88 14.96 -15.99
C LEU A 805 -27.96 16.17 -16.12
N ALA A 806 -27.53 16.49 -17.35
CA ALA A 806 -26.64 17.62 -17.61
C ALA A 806 -27.26 18.96 -17.18
N LYS A 807 -28.56 19.16 -17.44
CA LYS A 807 -29.33 20.34 -16.99
C LYS A 807 -29.35 20.47 -15.46
N ASN A 808 -29.33 19.35 -14.75
CA ASN A 808 -29.28 19.26 -13.28
C ASN A 808 -27.84 19.15 -12.73
N LYS A 809 -26.83 19.59 -13.51
CA LYS A 809 -25.41 19.65 -13.13
C LYS A 809 -24.74 18.29 -12.90
N ILE A 810 -25.34 17.19 -13.33
CA ILE A 810 -24.71 15.87 -13.37
C ILE A 810 -24.33 15.57 -14.81
N LYS A 811 -23.05 15.66 -15.16
CA LYS A 811 -22.57 15.26 -16.49
C LYS A 811 -22.26 13.76 -16.50
N PRO A 812 -23.10 12.90 -17.11
CA PRO A 812 -22.89 11.46 -17.04
C PRO A 812 -21.63 11.04 -17.82
N HIS A 813 -21.07 9.91 -17.41
CA HIS A 813 -20.15 9.16 -18.24
C HIS A 813 -20.96 8.24 -19.17
N ILE A 814 -20.53 8.13 -20.43
CA ILE A 814 -21.19 7.28 -21.42
C ILE A 814 -20.40 5.97 -21.58
N ASN A 815 -21.08 4.83 -21.49
CA ASN A 815 -20.47 3.54 -21.77
C ASN A 815 -21.04 2.93 -23.06
N VAL A 816 -20.15 2.63 -23.99
CA VAL A 816 -20.46 2.02 -25.29
C VAL A 816 -19.89 0.61 -25.32
N THR A 817 -20.75 -0.37 -25.58
CA THR A 817 -20.30 -1.75 -25.86
C THR A 817 -20.07 -1.90 -27.35
N VAL A 818 -18.81 -2.04 -27.77
CA VAL A 818 -18.40 -2.14 -29.17
C VAL A 818 -18.57 -3.58 -29.64
N ARG A 819 -19.26 -3.75 -30.76
CA ARG A 819 -19.66 -5.02 -31.39
C ARG A 819 -19.37 -4.98 -32.90
N PRO A 820 -19.30 -6.15 -33.57
CA PRO A 820 -19.08 -6.21 -35.02
C PRO A 820 -20.12 -5.43 -35.84
N ASP A 821 -21.35 -5.32 -35.33
CA ASP A 821 -22.46 -4.65 -36.01
C ASP A 821 -22.64 -3.17 -35.66
N ASN A 822 -21.87 -2.60 -34.72
CA ASN A 822 -22.01 -1.19 -34.31
C ASN A 822 -20.72 -0.36 -34.29
N TYR A 823 -19.56 -0.95 -34.58
CA TYR A 823 -18.28 -0.26 -34.42
C TYR A 823 -18.12 0.93 -35.37
N LYS A 824 -18.86 0.99 -36.49
CA LYS A 824 -18.76 2.07 -37.47
C LYS A 824 -19.51 3.32 -37.00
N GLY A 825 -18.83 4.46 -36.96
CA GLY A 825 -19.42 5.77 -36.69
C GLY A 825 -19.67 6.12 -35.21
N LEU A 826 -19.10 5.36 -34.27
CA LEU A 826 -19.17 5.60 -32.83
C LEU A 826 -18.66 6.99 -32.40
N HIS A 827 -17.72 7.62 -33.13
CA HIS A 827 -17.29 9.01 -32.90
C HIS A 827 -18.45 10.00 -32.95
N LYS A 828 -19.53 9.71 -33.69
CA LYS A 828 -20.72 10.57 -33.77
C LYS A 828 -21.47 10.66 -32.44
N ILE A 829 -21.36 9.65 -31.57
CA ILE A 829 -21.93 9.69 -30.21
C ILE A 829 -21.32 10.85 -29.40
N ILE A 830 -20.01 11.09 -29.55
CA ILE A 830 -19.31 12.21 -28.88
C ILE A 830 -19.91 13.54 -29.33
N LYS A 831 -20.17 13.67 -30.64
CA LYS A 831 -20.78 14.87 -31.22
C LYS A 831 -22.21 15.11 -30.69
N ILE A 832 -23.03 14.06 -30.58
CA ILE A 832 -24.40 14.15 -30.06
C ILE A 832 -24.41 14.71 -28.63
N PHE A 833 -23.45 14.31 -27.80
CA PHE A 833 -23.39 14.68 -26.38
C PHE A 833 -22.38 15.78 -26.05
N ASN A 834 -21.93 16.55 -27.05
CA ASN A 834 -20.95 17.60 -26.85
C ASN A 834 -21.39 18.57 -25.72
N GLY A 835 -20.49 18.81 -24.76
CA GLY A 835 -20.72 19.66 -23.58
C GLY A 835 -21.61 19.06 -22.48
N GLN A 836 -22.30 17.94 -22.74
CA GLN A 836 -23.29 17.34 -21.82
C GLN A 836 -22.73 16.20 -20.97
N ILE A 837 -21.65 15.55 -21.42
CA ILE A 837 -21.04 14.39 -20.76
C ILE A 837 -19.71 14.73 -20.10
N SER A 838 -19.32 13.94 -19.09
CA SER A 838 -18.03 14.09 -18.40
C SER A 838 -16.91 13.29 -19.06
N SER A 839 -17.26 12.14 -19.66
CA SER A 839 -16.33 11.25 -20.37
C SER A 839 -17.11 10.17 -21.13
N ILE A 840 -16.44 9.42 -21.99
CA ILE A 840 -17.02 8.26 -22.70
C ILE A 840 -16.03 7.10 -22.76
N SER A 841 -16.52 5.88 -22.60
CA SER A 841 -15.74 4.66 -22.75
C SER A 841 -16.27 3.72 -23.82
N PHE A 842 -15.35 3.18 -24.62
CA PHE A 842 -15.60 2.16 -25.63
C PHE A 842 -15.01 0.84 -25.16
N THR A 843 -15.87 -0.13 -24.86
CA THR A 843 -15.46 -1.45 -24.38
C THR A 843 -15.94 -2.52 -25.36
N LEU A 844 -15.00 -3.29 -25.93
CA LEU A 844 -15.35 -4.40 -26.81
C LEU A 844 -16.22 -5.43 -26.08
N VAL A 845 -17.16 -6.03 -26.80
CA VAL A 845 -18.03 -7.09 -26.29
C VAL A 845 -17.18 -8.30 -25.86
N ASP A 846 -17.48 -8.85 -24.68
CA ASP A 846 -16.82 -10.05 -24.17
C ASP A 846 -17.66 -11.28 -24.55
N THR A 847 -17.23 -12.00 -25.59
CA THR A 847 -17.92 -13.19 -26.10
C THR A 847 -17.69 -14.43 -25.24
N ASN A 848 -16.65 -14.45 -24.40
CA ASN A 848 -16.35 -15.54 -23.47
C ASN A 848 -17.38 -15.64 -22.33
N ILE A 849 -17.97 -14.52 -21.90
CA ILE A 849 -19.04 -14.51 -20.87
C ILE A 849 -20.31 -15.19 -21.38
N ASN A 850 -20.48 -15.30 -22.69
CA ASN A 850 -21.77 -15.56 -23.30
C ASN A 850 -21.82 -16.74 -24.27
N LYS A 851 -20.68 -17.34 -24.65
CA LYS A 851 -20.61 -18.39 -25.70
C LYS A 851 -21.46 -18.02 -26.93
N MET A 852 -21.55 -16.72 -27.25
CA MET A 852 -22.44 -16.19 -28.28
C MET A 852 -21.69 -16.20 -29.62
N LYS A 853 -21.98 -17.20 -30.45
CA LYS A 853 -21.28 -17.49 -31.72
C LYS A 853 -21.34 -16.38 -32.80
N ASN A 854 -22.12 -15.32 -32.61
CA ASN A 854 -22.40 -14.31 -33.64
C ASN A 854 -21.93 -12.88 -33.25
N LEU A 855 -21.16 -12.73 -32.18
CA LEU A 855 -20.63 -11.43 -31.72
C LEU A 855 -19.10 -11.37 -31.71
N ASP A 856 -18.44 -12.40 -32.25
CA ASP A 856 -17.00 -12.43 -32.43
C ASP A 856 -16.63 -11.48 -33.56
N PHE A 857 -15.64 -10.63 -33.32
CA PHE A 857 -15.08 -9.80 -34.38
C PHE A 857 -14.23 -10.65 -35.32
N THR A 858 -14.38 -10.40 -36.62
CA THR A 858 -13.36 -10.80 -37.59
C THR A 858 -12.11 -9.94 -37.47
N TYR A 859 -10.99 -10.42 -38.02
CA TYR A 859 -9.75 -9.66 -38.04
C TYR A 859 -9.90 -8.30 -38.73
N ASP A 860 -10.54 -8.28 -39.90
CA ASP A 860 -10.74 -7.05 -40.67
C ASP A 860 -11.62 -6.04 -39.92
N GLU A 861 -12.64 -6.49 -39.20
CA GLU A 861 -13.48 -5.60 -38.38
C GLU A 861 -12.71 -4.99 -37.21
N LEU A 862 -11.86 -5.78 -36.51
CA LEU A 862 -10.97 -5.23 -35.48
C LEU A 862 -10.01 -4.20 -36.08
N LYS A 863 -9.45 -4.48 -37.26
CA LYS A 863 -8.58 -3.56 -37.98
C LYS A 863 -9.33 -2.26 -38.28
N MET A 864 -10.49 -2.34 -38.93
CA MET A 864 -11.30 -1.16 -39.25
C MET A 864 -11.68 -0.37 -37.98
N PHE A 865 -12.08 -1.03 -36.89
CA PHE A 865 -12.36 -0.34 -35.63
C PHE A 865 -11.13 0.41 -35.11
N TYR A 866 -9.99 -0.25 -34.95
CA TYR A 866 -8.80 0.36 -34.35
C TYR A 866 -8.09 1.39 -35.25
N PHE A 867 -8.10 1.20 -36.56
CA PHE A 867 -7.38 2.06 -37.51
C PHE A 867 -8.21 3.19 -38.09
N ASP A 868 -9.51 2.97 -38.28
CA ASP A 868 -10.40 3.98 -38.88
C ASP A 868 -11.22 4.65 -37.78
N GLU A 869 -12.01 3.87 -37.04
CA GLU A 869 -12.97 4.44 -36.09
C GLU A 869 -12.30 5.10 -34.89
N VAL A 870 -11.31 4.45 -34.26
CA VAL A 870 -10.62 4.99 -33.09
C VAL A 870 -9.93 6.32 -33.40
N VAL A 871 -9.47 6.51 -34.64
CA VAL A 871 -8.90 7.79 -35.10
C VAL A 871 -9.96 8.89 -35.15
N GLU A 872 -11.16 8.59 -35.64
CA GLU A 872 -12.26 9.55 -35.65
C GLU A 872 -12.77 9.84 -34.22
N ILE A 873 -12.81 8.83 -33.35
CA ILE A 873 -13.12 8.99 -31.91
C ILE A 873 -12.11 9.94 -31.26
N LEU A 874 -10.82 9.76 -31.56
CA LEU A 874 -9.73 10.60 -31.06
C LEU A 874 -9.85 12.06 -31.52
N LYS A 875 -10.08 12.27 -32.81
CA LYS A 875 -10.32 13.62 -33.38
C LYS A 875 -11.50 14.29 -32.70
N MET A 876 -12.63 13.59 -32.60
CA MET A 876 -13.85 14.14 -31.99
C MET A 876 -13.66 14.42 -30.49
N SER A 877 -12.94 13.57 -29.77
CA SER A 877 -12.55 13.80 -28.37
C SER A 877 -11.76 15.10 -28.17
N VAL A 878 -10.81 15.40 -29.08
CA VAL A 878 -10.05 16.65 -29.05
C VAL A 878 -10.97 17.83 -29.34
N MET A 879 -11.77 17.76 -30.40
CA MET A 879 -12.67 18.84 -30.82
C MET A 879 -13.72 19.17 -29.76
N CYS A 880 -14.28 18.16 -29.10
CA CYS A 880 -15.33 18.34 -28.08
C CYS A 880 -14.77 18.45 -26.66
N ILE A 881 -13.46 18.32 -26.45
CA ILE A 881 -12.81 18.33 -25.13
C ILE A 881 -13.44 17.28 -24.19
N VAL A 882 -13.70 16.08 -24.71
CA VAL A 882 -14.29 14.97 -23.95
C VAL A 882 -13.21 13.93 -23.65
N PRO A 883 -12.93 13.61 -22.37
CA PRO A 883 -12.06 12.49 -22.02
C PRO A 883 -12.62 11.16 -22.52
N ILE A 884 -11.77 10.35 -23.16
CA ILE A 884 -12.15 9.04 -23.68
C ILE A 884 -11.37 7.90 -23.02
N ARG A 885 -11.99 6.72 -22.95
CA ARG A 885 -11.31 5.47 -22.60
C ARG A 885 -11.64 4.40 -23.64
N ILE A 886 -10.66 3.62 -24.06
CA ILE A 886 -10.87 2.49 -24.97
C ILE A 886 -10.25 1.26 -24.30
N THR A 887 -11.07 0.24 -24.05
CA THR A 887 -10.59 -0.99 -23.40
C THR A 887 -10.10 -1.98 -24.47
N PRO A 888 -8.80 -2.32 -24.52
CA PRO A 888 -8.29 -3.32 -25.46
C PRO A 888 -8.77 -4.72 -25.09
N PHE A 889 -9.16 -5.53 -26.09
CA PHE A 889 -9.55 -6.93 -25.90
C PHE A 889 -8.37 -7.85 -26.26
N PHE A 890 -7.77 -8.51 -25.27
CA PHE A 890 -6.60 -9.38 -25.46
C PHE A 890 -6.92 -10.86 -25.70
N GLY A 891 -8.18 -11.29 -25.54
CA GLY A 891 -8.57 -12.71 -25.63
C GLY A 891 -8.46 -13.33 -27.03
N HIS A 892 -8.47 -12.52 -28.10
CA HIS A 892 -8.23 -12.98 -29.49
C HIS A 892 -6.87 -12.50 -30.03
N LEU A 893 -6.07 -11.82 -29.20
CA LEU A 893 -4.74 -11.30 -29.54
C LEU A 893 -3.62 -12.33 -29.28
N ASP A 894 -3.96 -13.61 -29.12
CA ASP A 894 -2.97 -14.70 -29.12
C ASP A 894 -2.63 -15.17 -30.54
N GLU A 895 -3.55 -15.00 -31.51
CA GLU A 895 -3.30 -15.23 -32.94
C GLU A 895 -2.84 -13.97 -33.66
N LEU A 896 -3.30 -12.81 -33.18
CA LEU A 896 -2.84 -11.51 -33.63
C LEU A 896 -1.70 -11.07 -32.74
N ASN A 897 -0.48 -10.97 -33.28
CA ASN A 897 0.58 -10.23 -32.62
C ASN A 897 0.02 -8.85 -32.21
N SER A 898 -0.38 -8.72 -30.95
CA SER A 898 -0.87 -7.46 -30.35
C SER A 898 0.15 -6.32 -30.48
N PHE A 899 1.40 -6.67 -30.82
CA PHE A 899 2.40 -5.74 -31.28
C PHE A 899 2.09 -5.20 -32.67
N ASP A 900 1.80 -6.00 -33.69
CA ASP A 900 1.73 -5.54 -35.09
C ASP A 900 0.59 -4.53 -35.35
N ILE A 901 -0.60 -4.76 -34.79
CA ILE A 901 -1.72 -3.79 -34.86
C ILE A 901 -1.35 -2.50 -34.12
N LEU A 902 -0.84 -2.61 -32.89
CA LEU A 902 -0.45 -1.45 -32.09
C LEU A 902 0.73 -0.72 -32.76
N PHE A 903 1.67 -1.44 -33.37
CA PHE A 903 2.87 -0.94 -34.03
C PHE A 903 2.49 -0.22 -35.33
N GLU A 904 1.60 -0.76 -36.16
CA GLU A 904 1.07 -0.09 -37.36
C GLU A 904 0.26 1.17 -37.01
N ILE A 905 -0.57 1.14 -35.95
CA ILE A 905 -1.30 2.33 -35.45
C ILE A 905 -0.32 3.42 -34.99
N LEU A 906 0.73 3.02 -34.28
CA LEU A 906 1.79 3.92 -33.79
C LEU A 906 2.72 4.40 -34.93
N HIS A 907 2.89 3.61 -35.99
CA HIS A 907 3.73 3.93 -37.15
C HIS A 907 3.06 4.96 -38.07
N ASN A 908 1.75 4.83 -38.34
CA ASN A 908 1.11 5.58 -39.42
C ASN A 908 0.55 6.96 -39.04
N LYS A 909 0.38 7.32 -37.75
CA LYS A 909 -0.20 8.63 -37.35
C LYS A 909 0.40 9.19 -36.06
N GLN A 910 1.58 9.80 -36.18
CA GLN A 910 2.38 10.35 -35.07
C GLN A 910 1.71 11.49 -34.28
N GLU A 911 0.72 12.17 -34.85
CA GLU A 911 0.08 13.37 -34.29
C GLU A 911 -0.71 13.10 -32.97
N TYR A 912 -1.11 11.85 -32.70
CA TYR A 912 -1.96 11.48 -31.56
C TYR A 912 -1.26 10.64 -30.47
N LEU A 913 0.05 10.38 -30.61
CA LEU A 913 0.88 9.53 -29.73
C LEU A 913 0.84 9.93 -28.24
N GLY A 914 0.73 11.24 -27.96
CA GLY A 914 0.69 11.78 -26.60
C GLY A 914 -0.54 11.36 -25.78
N ARG A 915 -1.69 11.18 -26.45
CA ARG A 915 -2.97 10.71 -25.87
C ARG A 915 -3.16 9.20 -25.98
N PHE A 916 -2.50 8.53 -26.93
CA PHE A 916 -2.55 7.06 -27.06
C PHE A 916 -2.15 6.33 -25.76
N HIS A 917 -1.14 6.83 -25.04
CA HIS A 917 -0.75 6.29 -23.74
C HIS A 917 -1.76 6.54 -22.61
N GLU A 918 -2.64 7.55 -22.72
CA GLU A 918 -3.72 7.80 -21.75
C GLU A 918 -4.93 6.90 -21.99
N ILE A 919 -5.20 6.57 -23.26
CA ILE A 919 -6.34 5.78 -23.73
C ILE A 919 -6.18 4.31 -23.37
N PHE A 920 -4.97 3.79 -23.58
CA PHE A 920 -4.59 2.44 -23.23
C PHE A 920 -3.75 2.49 -21.96
N ARG A 921 -4.38 2.40 -20.78
CA ARG A 921 -3.68 2.22 -19.48
C ARG A 921 -2.96 0.86 -19.45
N LEU A 922 -1.88 0.72 -20.24
CA LEU A 922 -1.14 -0.52 -20.50
C LEU A 922 0.09 -0.69 -19.59
N THR A 923 0.27 0.15 -18.58
CA THR A 923 1.56 0.29 -17.90
C THR A 923 1.58 -0.11 -16.42
N GLU A 924 0.44 -0.48 -15.81
CA GLU A 924 0.44 -0.92 -14.42
C GLU A 924 0.59 -2.46 -14.35
N LYS A 925 1.76 -2.92 -13.89
CA LYS A 925 2.04 -4.34 -13.58
C LYS A 925 1.18 -4.90 -12.43
N ASP A 926 0.49 -4.02 -11.68
CA ASP A 926 -0.30 -4.38 -10.49
C ASP A 926 -1.80 -4.08 -10.71
N CYS A 927 -2.65 -5.10 -10.58
CA CYS A 927 -4.10 -4.89 -10.61
C CYS A 927 -4.57 -4.18 -9.33
N HIS A 928 -5.03 -2.94 -9.47
CA HIS A 928 -5.61 -2.17 -8.35
C HIS A 928 -7.08 -2.48 -8.08
N ILE A 929 -7.80 -3.14 -9.01
CA ILE A 929 -9.25 -3.40 -8.91
C ILE A 929 -9.55 -4.24 -7.67
N ALA A 930 -8.85 -5.36 -7.50
CA ALA A 930 -9.08 -6.26 -6.37
C ALA A 930 -8.64 -5.68 -5.01
N LYS A 931 -7.77 -4.65 -5.03
CA LYS A 931 -7.29 -3.96 -3.83
C LYS A 931 -8.24 -2.87 -3.35
N GLU A 932 -8.82 -2.12 -4.30
CA GLU A 932 -9.54 -0.88 -4.05
C GLU A 932 -11.06 -0.97 -4.25
N ARG A 933 -11.56 -2.07 -4.82
CA ARG A 933 -12.97 -2.25 -5.13
C ARG A 933 -13.53 -3.58 -4.64
N LEU A 934 -14.84 -3.61 -4.40
CA LEU A 934 -15.61 -4.83 -4.18
C LEU A 934 -16.86 -4.80 -5.05
N ARG A 935 -17.32 -5.97 -5.47
CA ARG A 935 -18.60 -6.17 -6.15
C ARG A 935 -19.49 -7.05 -5.28
N ILE A 936 -20.77 -6.70 -5.22
CA ILE A 936 -21.80 -7.46 -4.52
C ILE A 936 -22.90 -7.80 -5.53
N ASN A 937 -23.22 -9.09 -5.65
CA ASN A 937 -24.24 -9.60 -6.57
C ASN A 937 -25.66 -9.56 -5.96
N ALA A 938 -26.68 -9.72 -6.80
CA ALA A 938 -28.08 -9.68 -6.37
C ALA A 938 -28.47 -10.84 -5.44
N ASN A 939 -27.78 -11.98 -5.54
CA ASN A 939 -27.88 -13.11 -4.61
C ASN A 939 -27.13 -12.90 -3.27
N GLY A 940 -26.42 -11.78 -3.10
CA GLY A 940 -25.65 -11.46 -1.91
C GLY A 940 -24.16 -11.84 -1.95
N ASP A 941 -23.66 -12.47 -3.01
CA ASP A 941 -22.25 -12.86 -3.10
C ASP A 941 -21.31 -11.65 -3.16
N VAL A 942 -20.25 -11.70 -2.35
CA VAL A 942 -19.20 -10.66 -2.30
C VAL A 942 -17.99 -11.13 -3.09
N ARG A 943 -17.53 -10.29 -4.02
CA ARG A 943 -16.43 -10.62 -4.94
C ARG A 943 -15.37 -9.51 -4.98
N PRO A 944 -14.08 -9.86 -5.09
CA PRO A 944 -12.98 -8.90 -5.14
C PRO A 944 -12.92 -8.18 -6.49
N CYS A 945 -13.48 -8.74 -7.56
CA CYS A 945 -13.30 -8.26 -8.91
C CYS A 945 -14.60 -8.35 -9.73
N CYS A 946 -14.77 -7.42 -10.67
CA CYS A 946 -15.89 -7.42 -11.61
C CYS A 946 -15.76 -8.45 -12.74
N TYR A 947 -14.58 -9.02 -12.93
CA TYR A 947 -14.28 -10.01 -13.98
C TYR A 947 -14.35 -11.48 -13.52
N LEU A 948 -14.59 -11.72 -12.21
CA LEU A 948 -14.88 -13.07 -11.74
C LEU A 948 -16.33 -13.41 -12.10
N ASP A 949 -16.49 -14.52 -12.81
CA ASP A 949 -17.76 -15.02 -13.34
C ASP A 949 -18.55 -15.71 -12.23
N ASP A 950 -19.88 -15.74 -12.31
CA ASP A 950 -20.73 -16.21 -11.19
C ASP A 950 -20.48 -17.69 -10.80
N GLU A 951 -19.70 -18.44 -11.58
CA GLU A 951 -19.21 -19.80 -11.29
C GLU A 951 -17.97 -19.82 -10.37
N ASP A 952 -17.23 -18.70 -10.24
CA ASP A 952 -16.07 -18.59 -9.35
C ASP A 952 -16.49 -18.51 -7.87
N ILE A 953 -15.65 -19.01 -6.96
CA ILE A 953 -15.95 -19.04 -5.51
C ILE A 953 -15.98 -17.60 -4.94
N PRO A 954 -17.10 -17.15 -4.34
CA PRO A 954 -17.19 -15.83 -3.71
C PRO A 954 -16.37 -15.77 -2.41
N LEU A 955 -16.08 -14.56 -1.94
CA LEU A 955 -15.41 -14.35 -0.64
C LEU A 955 -16.32 -14.72 0.54
N GLY A 956 -17.63 -14.69 0.30
CA GLY A 956 -18.69 -14.89 1.27
C GLY A 956 -19.98 -14.33 0.71
N ASN A 957 -21.07 -14.48 1.46
CA ASN A 957 -22.39 -14.01 1.07
C ASN A 957 -23.00 -13.15 2.20
N ILE A 958 -23.50 -11.96 1.85
CA ILE A 958 -24.03 -10.99 2.83
C ILE A 958 -25.32 -11.43 3.52
N ASN A 959 -25.96 -12.50 3.02
CA ASN A 959 -27.12 -13.08 3.67
C ASN A 959 -26.73 -13.88 4.92
N ASN A 960 -25.48 -14.38 4.97
CA ASN A 960 -24.97 -15.22 6.04
C ASN A 960 -24.08 -14.45 7.02
N ASN A 961 -23.29 -13.50 6.51
CA ASN A 961 -22.34 -12.72 7.30
C ASN A 961 -22.37 -11.24 6.91
N SER A 962 -22.00 -10.36 7.82
CA SER A 962 -21.86 -8.93 7.51
C SER A 962 -20.70 -8.69 6.52
N LEU A 963 -20.74 -7.59 5.76
CA LEU A 963 -19.66 -7.28 4.79
C LEU A 963 -18.32 -7.12 5.52
N LYS A 964 -18.33 -6.48 6.69
CA LYS A 964 -17.14 -6.27 7.53
C LYS A 964 -16.50 -7.59 7.98
N GLU A 965 -17.29 -8.62 8.30
CA GLU A 965 -16.77 -9.95 8.65
C GLU A 965 -16.16 -10.64 7.43
N ILE A 966 -16.87 -10.63 6.29
CA ILE A 966 -16.42 -11.26 5.04
C ILE A 966 -15.05 -10.72 4.63
N VAL A 967 -14.87 -9.40 4.64
CA VAL A 967 -13.61 -8.78 4.22
C VAL A 967 -12.48 -8.89 5.25
N THR A 968 -12.81 -9.12 6.53
CA THR A 968 -11.82 -9.19 7.61
C THR A 968 -11.31 -10.62 7.84
N ASN A 969 -12.19 -11.62 7.68
CA ASN A 969 -11.88 -13.01 8.03
C ASN A 969 -11.44 -13.85 6.82
N ASN A 970 -11.64 -13.38 5.59
CA ASN A 970 -11.30 -14.15 4.40
C ASN A 970 -9.80 -14.07 4.04
N LYS A 971 -9.07 -15.18 4.27
CA LYS A 971 -7.63 -15.31 3.96
C LYS A 971 -7.31 -15.09 2.46
N TYR A 972 -8.14 -15.60 1.55
CA TYR A 972 -7.95 -15.44 0.10
C TYR A 972 -7.99 -13.98 -0.33
N PHE A 973 -8.76 -13.14 0.38
CA PHE A 973 -8.76 -11.70 0.13
C PHE A 973 -7.44 -11.03 0.49
N TYR A 974 -6.79 -11.44 1.59
CA TYR A 974 -5.47 -10.90 1.98
C TYR A 974 -4.38 -11.32 1.00
N GLU A 975 -4.43 -12.55 0.50
CA GLU A 975 -3.55 -13.01 -0.58
C GLU A 975 -3.77 -12.18 -1.86
N THR A 976 -5.03 -11.85 -2.16
CA THR A 976 -5.40 -10.98 -3.29
C THR A 976 -4.93 -9.52 -3.08
N LEU A 977 -4.91 -9.00 -1.84
CA LEU A 977 -4.37 -7.67 -1.53
C LEU A 977 -2.86 -7.60 -1.76
N GLN A 978 -2.15 -8.70 -1.60
CA GLN A 978 -0.72 -8.83 -1.90
C GLN A 978 -0.41 -8.98 -3.39
N ALA A 979 -1.44 -9.00 -4.26
CA ALA A 979 -1.38 -9.33 -5.69
C ALA A 979 -0.04 -9.00 -6.35
N LYS A 980 0.78 -10.06 -6.45
CA LYS A 980 1.59 -10.39 -7.61
C LYS A 980 0.78 -11.41 -8.42
N ALA A 981 0.95 -11.43 -9.75
CA ALA A 981 0.37 -12.48 -10.59
C ALA A 981 0.69 -13.89 -10.04
N GLY A 982 -0.27 -14.82 -10.09
CA GLY A 982 -0.08 -16.21 -9.69
C GLY A 982 -0.32 -16.59 -8.21
N ILE A 983 -0.89 -15.72 -7.37
CA ILE A 983 -1.19 -16.03 -5.94
C ILE A 983 -2.68 -15.89 -5.63
N GLY A 984 -3.26 -16.86 -4.91
CA GLY A 984 -4.65 -16.83 -4.42
C GLY A 984 -5.69 -16.95 -5.54
N LEU A 985 -6.86 -16.32 -5.39
CA LEU A 985 -7.93 -16.31 -6.41
C LEU A 985 -7.47 -15.79 -7.79
N CYS A 986 -6.34 -15.05 -7.84
CA CYS A 986 -5.76 -14.56 -9.08
C CYS A 986 -5.09 -15.65 -9.93
N SER A 987 -4.64 -16.78 -9.35
CA SER A 987 -4.02 -17.87 -10.11
C SER A 987 -5.03 -18.70 -10.92
N ALA A 988 -6.31 -18.65 -10.56
CA ALA A 988 -7.40 -19.33 -11.26
C ALA A 988 -8.08 -18.45 -12.33
N CYS A 989 -7.61 -17.21 -12.53
CA CYS A 989 -8.21 -16.28 -13.48
C CYS A 989 -7.95 -16.73 -14.92
N LYS A 990 -8.94 -17.39 -15.54
CA LYS A 990 -8.92 -17.77 -16.98
C LYS A 990 -8.88 -16.57 -17.93
N LYS A 991 -9.31 -15.40 -17.45
CA LYS A 991 -9.22 -14.11 -18.17
C LYS A 991 -7.93 -13.37 -17.87
N GLY A 992 -6.86 -14.12 -17.55
CA GLY A 992 -5.56 -13.59 -17.18
C GLY A 992 -5.25 -12.33 -17.98
N TYR A 993 -4.76 -11.30 -17.32
CA TYR A 993 -3.94 -10.32 -18.02
C TYR A 993 -2.66 -11.07 -18.44
N THR A 994 -2.81 -11.88 -19.49
CA THR A 994 -1.80 -12.64 -20.21
C THR A 994 -0.96 -11.67 -21.02
N ARG A 995 -0.25 -10.79 -20.33
CA ARG A 995 0.92 -10.11 -20.91
C ARG A 995 2.23 -10.38 -20.21
N TYR A 996 2.24 -11.13 -19.10
CA TYR A 996 3.50 -11.58 -18.47
C TYR A 996 3.54 -13.05 -18.02
N GLU A 997 2.48 -13.84 -18.24
CA GLU A 997 2.41 -15.26 -17.83
C GLU A 997 2.68 -16.29 -18.94
N LYS A 998 3.16 -15.88 -20.13
CA LYS A 998 3.60 -16.85 -21.17
C LYS A 998 4.90 -17.62 -20.83
N LEU A 999 5.22 -17.79 -19.54
CA LEU A 999 6.28 -18.70 -19.08
C LEU A 999 5.91 -19.53 -17.83
N CYS A 1000 4.62 -19.71 -17.53
CA CYS A 1000 4.22 -20.75 -16.58
C CYS A 1000 3.18 -21.69 -17.19
N LEU A 1001 3.61 -22.42 -18.23
CA LEU A 1001 3.04 -23.71 -18.59
C LEU A 1001 4.15 -24.76 -18.44
N SER A 1002 4.16 -25.44 -17.28
CA SER A 1002 4.39 -26.88 -17.25
C SER A 1002 3.81 -27.48 -15.98
N LYS A 1003 2.67 -28.18 -16.16
CA LYS A 1003 2.14 -29.29 -15.35
C LYS A 1003 1.73 -28.99 -13.91
N VAL A 1004 0.42 -29.01 -13.65
CA VAL A 1004 -0.28 -30.11 -12.96
C VAL A 1004 -1.62 -30.32 -13.64
#